data_AF-A0A936ETF2-F1
#
_entry.id   AF-A0A936ETF2-F1
#
_cell.length_a   1.000
_cell.length_b   1.000
_cell.length_c   1.000
_cell.angle_alpha   90.00
_cell.angle_beta   90.00
_cell.angle_gamma   90.00
#
_symmetry.space_group_name_H-M   'P 1'
#
loop_
_entity.id
_entity.type
_entity.pdbx_description
1 polymer ?
#
loop_
_entity_poly.entity_id
_entity_poly.type
_entity_poly.pdbx_seq_one_letter_code
_entity_poly.pdbx_strand_id
1 'polypeptide(L)'
;MLNAKVEVLEPQVRYIGSATLLANTDASWSIGPDPTHLVKVTFSGAAVDDSTFGFSAVAAESNGQGGYRLFVRNDADNDMIVEVKVNAAGHVDPTSVAVLDKAQTFAVEDQYKVDLNDSGGFGSGPVLLEGGAVNLYMSELGFYQVGTGTAEPMTLTLGGQGLDDQLLPAGWEIVEAVAKGADFEVFAQAPTGEIFDATFDATGAYTSGSLLSGAAMHDLELSLGVDIDGNHDLPAPAGWTSILKNDAIRHAVEQALSSTATGQSDARALSAGAMSTAANTITYAELVTMFKTVIQAHKDSNDAPITAQEVADLQALAARGKAAFAGEGAAADYLSFVLGKMVDGSDANRFFNGGETQRSELGSLGAGSSVSVAEKLVSKWLLGGDMPSTATAGDSATGAPKAVTTTYGKSSGTLFVDGITVTDVVQGTAGDCYLIAAMGGLAASKPDALQAMFVDNGTIDGVRSWGVRFFDANGQAQWVTVNDMLPVNPSDTTKVAFAGSASKDLNGEIWVPLMEKAYAQANSLAFLPRAETTGQNSFAAIEGGQGDPLGALIAGKVISYSFPGANFGNNGYIVTREVDRSSAAATDQLVLDLKGLINAGKTVWLGVNDALKDAAGNSVLVGGHAHFMIDPNPADPNNTDVLVYNPWGISGSSDNFVSPATMSLAQLVGIAGLDFMVLDTPAG
;
A
#
# COMPACT_ATOMS: atom_id res chain seq x y z
N MET A 1 3.58 -26.03 -13.87
CA MET A 1 2.64 -26.63 -12.90
C MET A 1 1.27 -26.09 -13.25
N LEU A 2 0.19 -26.87 -13.21
CA LEU A 2 -1.16 -26.31 -13.38
C LEU A 2 -1.37 -25.30 -12.24
N ASN A 3 -1.49 -24.01 -12.55
CA ASN A 3 -1.70 -22.95 -11.58
C ASN A 3 -2.98 -23.27 -10.80
N ALA A 4 -2.83 -23.61 -9.52
CA ALA A 4 -3.97 -23.80 -8.63
C ALA A 4 -4.75 -22.48 -8.54
N LYS A 5 -6.08 -22.54 -8.51
CA LYS A 5 -6.94 -21.36 -8.42
C LYS A 5 -6.61 -20.56 -7.16
N VAL A 6 -6.44 -19.24 -7.30
CA VAL A 6 -6.31 -18.37 -6.13
C VAL A 6 -7.65 -18.30 -5.42
N GLU A 7 -7.63 -18.60 -4.12
CA GLU A 7 -8.75 -18.49 -3.23
C GLU A 7 -8.91 -17.03 -2.80
N VAL A 8 -10.06 -16.46 -3.16
CA VAL A 8 -10.44 -15.11 -2.79
C VAL A 8 -11.82 -15.17 -2.16
N LEU A 9 -11.97 -14.51 -1.00
CA LEU A 9 -13.20 -14.56 -0.23
C LEU A 9 -14.34 -13.77 -0.89
N GLU A 10 -14.00 -12.65 -1.52
CA GLU A 10 -14.92 -11.76 -2.25
C GLU A 10 -14.37 -11.45 -3.63
N PRO A 11 -15.21 -11.10 -4.62
CA PRO A 11 -14.74 -10.60 -5.90
C PRO A 11 -13.77 -9.42 -5.71
N GLN A 12 -12.59 -9.53 -6.30
CA GLN A 12 -11.57 -8.49 -6.29
C GLN A 12 -11.82 -7.50 -7.40
N VAL A 13 -11.81 -6.22 -7.06
CA VAL A 13 -11.83 -5.15 -8.07
C VAL A 13 -10.49 -5.06 -8.75
N ARG A 14 -10.50 -5.04 -10.09
CA ARG A 14 -9.29 -4.80 -10.90
C ARG A 14 -9.28 -3.42 -11.53
N TYR A 15 -10.46 -2.98 -11.97
CA TYR A 15 -10.57 -1.73 -12.71
C TYR A 15 -11.95 -1.10 -12.54
N ILE A 16 -11.98 0.21 -12.33
CA ILE A 16 -13.19 1.04 -12.35
C ILE A 16 -12.95 2.20 -13.34
N GLY A 17 -13.50 2.06 -14.54
CA GLY A 17 -13.55 3.12 -15.55
C GLY A 17 -14.98 3.34 -16.03
N SER A 18 -15.20 3.47 -17.35
CA SER A 18 -16.56 3.45 -17.91
C SER A 18 -17.21 2.06 -17.88
N ALA A 19 -16.41 1.03 -17.57
CA ALA A 19 -16.86 -0.28 -17.14
C ALA A 19 -16.08 -0.73 -15.89
N THR A 20 -16.69 -1.61 -15.11
CA THR A 20 -16.07 -2.28 -13.96
C THR A 20 -15.56 -3.65 -14.39
N LEU A 21 -14.34 -4.00 -13.98
CA LEU A 21 -13.74 -5.33 -14.12
C LEU A 21 -13.48 -5.92 -12.74
N LEU A 22 -14.02 -7.11 -12.49
CA LEU A 22 -13.77 -7.90 -11.28
C LEU A 22 -13.16 -9.26 -11.62
N ALA A 23 -12.32 -9.78 -10.73
CA ALA A 23 -12.07 -11.21 -10.62
C ALA A 23 -13.01 -11.80 -9.56
N ASN A 24 -13.86 -12.74 -9.94
CA ASN A 24 -14.82 -13.38 -9.03
C ASN A 24 -14.10 -14.36 -8.08
N THR A 25 -14.82 -14.82 -7.05
CA THR A 25 -14.32 -15.83 -6.09
C THR A 25 -13.96 -17.17 -6.75
N ASP A 26 -14.54 -17.49 -7.91
CA ASP A 26 -14.18 -18.68 -8.71
C ASP A 26 -13.02 -18.46 -9.69
N ALA A 27 -12.32 -17.31 -9.54
CA ALA A 27 -11.27 -16.73 -10.36
C ALA A 27 -11.71 -16.21 -11.74
N SER A 28 -12.94 -16.47 -12.18
CA SER A 28 -13.40 -15.99 -13.49
C SER A 28 -13.50 -14.47 -13.53
N TRP A 29 -13.26 -13.87 -14.69
CA TRP A 29 -13.45 -12.43 -14.87
C TRP A 29 -14.92 -12.08 -15.11
N SER A 30 -15.32 -10.92 -14.60
CA SER A 30 -16.64 -10.32 -14.80
C SER A 30 -16.48 -8.87 -15.24
N ILE A 31 -17.31 -8.44 -16.19
CA ILE A 31 -17.30 -7.08 -16.74
C ILE A 31 -18.71 -6.51 -16.81
N GLY A 32 -18.89 -5.21 -16.56
CA GLY A 32 -20.21 -4.58 -16.65
C GLY A 32 -20.15 -3.06 -16.48
N PRO A 33 -21.27 -2.35 -16.67
CA PRO A 33 -21.32 -0.91 -16.45
C PRO A 33 -21.21 -0.54 -14.95
N ASP A 34 -21.59 -1.47 -14.08
CA ASP A 34 -21.51 -1.34 -12.63
C ASP A 34 -21.51 -2.74 -11.97
N PRO A 35 -21.18 -2.82 -10.66
CA PRO A 35 -21.09 -4.08 -9.90
C PRO A 35 -22.40 -4.89 -9.81
N THR A 36 -23.57 -4.29 -10.03
CA THR A 36 -24.86 -5.02 -10.03
C THR A 36 -25.24 -5.59 -11.40
N HIS A 37 -24.57 -5.16 -12.47
CA HIS A 37 -24.85 -5.56 -13.85
C HIS A 37 -23.63 -6.21 -14.53
N LEU A 38 -22.86 -6.97 -13.77
CA LEU A 38 -21.72 -7.71 -14.29
C LEU A 38 -22.14 -8.96 -15.07
N VAL A 39 -21.43 -9.23 -16.15
CA VAL A 39 -21.51 -10.48 -16.92
C VAL A 39 -20.16 -11.18 -16.90
N LYS A 40 -20.17 -12.51 -16.71
CA LYS A 40 -18.94 -13.31 -16.78
C LYS A 40 -18.34 -13.24 -18.18
N VAL A 41 -17.03 -13.00 -18.25
CA VAL A 41 -16.29 -13.05 -19.50
C VAL A 41 -16.14 -14.52 -19.92
N THR A 42 -16.58 -14.85 -21.13
CA THR A 42 -16.61 -16.21 -21.63
C THR A 42 -16.00 -16.32 -23.03
N PHE A 43 -15.25 -17.40 -23.24
CA PHE A 43 -14.69 -17.78 -24.52
C PHE A 43 -15.17 -19.19 -24.88
N SER A 44 -15.79 -19.34 -26.06
CA SER A 44 -16.36 -20.62 -26.51
C SER A 44 -17.31 -21.28 -25.49
N GLY A 45 -18.01 -20.47 -24.69
CA GLY A 45 -18.97 -20.91 -23.67
C GLY A 45 -18.36 -21.27 -22.31
N ALA A 46 -17.03 -21.20 -22.15
CA ALA A 46 -16.36 -21.37 -20.86
C ALA A 46 -15.96 -20.02 -20.26
N ALA A 47 -15.99 -19.89 -18.94
CA ALA A 47 -15.49 -18.71 -18.25
C ALA A 47 -13.97 -18.58 -18.42
N VAL A 48 -13.48 -17.34 -18.50
CA VAL A 48 -12.05 -17.00 -18.64
C VAL A 48 -11.54 -16.43 -17.33
N ASP A 49 -10.30 -16.78 -16.99
CA ASP A 49 -9.52 -16.30 -15.84
C ASP A 49 -8.04 -16.14 -16.24
N ASP A 50 -7.21 -15.66 -15.31
CA ASP A 50 -5.76 -15.46 -15.53
C ASP A 50 -5.03 -16.76 -15.93
N SER A 51 -5.56 -17.92 -15.55
CA SER A 51 -4.95 -19.22 -15.88
C SER A 51 -5.28 -19.71 -17.29
N THR A 52 -6.22 -19.06 -17.99
CA THR A 52 -6.79 -19.59 -19.23
C THR A 52 -5.84 -19.45 -20.42
N PHE A 53 -5.14 -18.32 -20.53
CA PHE A 53 -4.33 -17.99 -21.71
C PHE A 53 -2.89 -17.52 -21.40
N GLY A 54 -2.49 -17.44 -20.13
CA GLY A 54 -1.23 -16.77 -19.73
C GLY A 54 -1.30 -15.25 -19.90
N PHE A 55 -2.49 -14.70 -19.66
CA PHE A 55 -2.78 -13.27 -19.70
C PHE A 55 -3.69 -12.93 -18.53
N SER A 56 -3.42 -11.80 -17.90
CA SER A 56 -4.23 -11.23 -16.83
C SER A 56 -5.03 -10.05 -17.33
N ALA A 57 -6.29 -9.95 -16.91
CA ALA A 57 -7.15 -8.82 -17.26
C ALA A 57 -6.82 -7.60 -16.40
N VAL A 58 -6.46 -6.48 -17.05
CA VAL A 58 -5.93 -5.27 -16.40
C VAL A 58 -6.93 -4.12 -16.44
N ALA A 59 -7.62 -3.92 -17.56
CA ALA A 59 -8.57 -2.82 -17.74
C ALA A 59 -9.76 -3.17 -18.63
N ALA A 60 -10.85 -2.44 -18.44
CA ALA A 60 -12.11 -2.67 -19.15
C ALA A 60 -12.85 -1.35 -19.40
N GLU A 61 -13.24 -1.10 -20.64
CA GLU A 61 -13.94 0.13 -21.01
C GLU A 61 -15.17 -0.14 -21.87
N SER A 62 -16.20 0.70 -21.76
CA SER A 62 -17.34 0.65 -22.67
C SER A 62 -16.90 0.92 -24.10
N ASN A 63 -17.38 0.11 -25.05
CA ASN A 63 -17.15 0.37 -26.47
C ASN A 63 -18.15 1.37 -27.08
N GLY A 64 -19.06 1.94 -26.27
CA GLY A 64 -20.11 2.87 -26.69
C GLY A 64 -21.24 2.25 -27.55
N GLN A 65 -21.19 0.93 -27.78
CA GLN A 65 -22.12 0.16 -28.62
C GLN A 65 -22.83 -0.95 -27.82
N GLY A 66 -22.82 -0.85 -26.49
CA GLY A 66 -23.43 -1.83 -25.59
C GLY A 66 -22.55 -3.05 -25.30
N GLY A 67 -21.28 -3.05 -25.69
CA GLY A 67 -20.28 -4.02 -25.24
C GLY A 67 -19.06 -3.33 -24.65
N TYR A 68 -17.94 -4.03 -24.62
CA TYR A 68 -16.74 -3.61 -23.91
C TYR A 68 -15.47 -3.85 -24.73
N ARG A 69 -14.44 -3.07 -24.42
CA ARG A 69 -13.03 -3.28 -24.76
C ARG A 69 -12.37 -3.83 -23.51
N LEU A 70 -11.81 -5.03 -23.59
CA LEU A 70 -11.05 -5.66 -22.51
C LEU A 70 -9.57 -5.61 -22.89
N PHE A 71 -8.74 -5.10 -21.99
CA PHE A 71 -7.30 -5.07 -22.13
C PHE A 71 -6.69 -6.12 -21.20
N VAL A 72 -5.88 -7.01 -21.78
CA VAL A 72 -5.18 -8.07 -21.05
C VAL A 72 -3.68 -7.96 -21.28
N ARG A 73 -2.88 -8.19 -20.23
CA ARG A 73 -1.41 -8.17 -20.27
C ARG A 73 -0.89 -9.60 -20.20
N ASN A 74 0.16 -9.91 -20.97
CA ASN A 74 0.78 -11.23 -20.92
C ASN A 74 1.54 -11.42 -19.60
N ASP A 75 1.36 -12.56 -18.94
CA ASP A 75 1.95 -12.80 -17.61
C ASP A 75 3.48 -13.01 -17.65
N ALA A 76 4.06 -13.24 -18.84
CA ALA A 76 5.48 -13.46 -19.05
C ALA A 76 6.18 -12.33 -19.80
N ASP A 77 5.42 -11.38 -20.36
CA ASP A 77 5.93 -10.24 -21.13
C ASP A 77 4.99 -9.04 -20.93
N ASN A 78 5.32 -8.19 -19.96
CA ASN A 78 4.46 -7.06 -19.59
C ASN A 78 4.25 -6.05 -20.75
N ASP A 79 5.15 -6.01 -21.74
CA ASP A 79 5.02 -5.18 -22.93
C ASP A 79 3.99 -5.74 -23.95
N MET A 80 3.59 -7.00 -23.82
CA MET A 80 2.59 -7.63 -24.70
C MET A 80 1.16 -7.37 -24.18
N ILE A 81 0.59 -6.26 -24.63
CA ILE A 81 -0.80 -5.88 -24.35
C ILE A 81 -1.73 -6.32 -25.49
N VAL A 82 -2.88 -6.89 -25.13
CA VAL A 82 -3.92 -7.33 -26.08
C VAL A 82 -5.23 -6.65 -25.77
N GLU A 83 -5.84 -6.05 -26.79
CA GLU A 83 -7.24 -5.62 -26.76
C GLU A 83 -8.13 -6.70 -27.36
N VAL A 84 -9.26 -6.98 -26.69
CA VAL A 84 -10.30 -7.87 -27.19
C VAL A 84 -11.69 -7.29 -26.93
N LYS A 85 -12.61 -7.45 -27.88
CA LYS A 85 -14.01 -7.03 -27.72
C LYS A 85 -14.80 -8.09 -26.99
N VAL A 86 -15.60 -7.64 -26.03
CA VAL A 86 -16.57 -8.46 -25.30
C VAL A 86 -17.95 -7.88 -25.54
N ASN A 87 -18.94 -8.70 -25.91
CA ASN A 87 -20.29 -8.19 -26.13
C ASN A 87 -21.07 -7.99 -24.81
N ALA A 88 -22.29 -7.46 -24.89
CA ALA A 88 -23.15 -7.20 -23.74
C ALA A 88 -23.41 -8.42 -22.84
N ALA A 89 -23.32 -9.63 -23.39
CA ALA A 89 -23.55 -10.89 -22.68
C ALA A 89 -22.26 -11.52 -22.14
N GLY A 90 -21.12 -10.83 -22.25
CA GLY A 90 -19.84 -11.33 -21.75
C GLY A 90 -19.11 -12.27 -22.72
N HIS A 91 -19.58 -12.43 -23.96
CA HIS A 91 -18.90 -13.30 -24.93
C HIS A 91 -17.76 -12.55 -25.63
N VAL A 92 -16.57 -13.13 -25.58
CA VAL A 92 -15.38 -12.69 -26.31
C VAL A 92 -15.58 -12.89 -27.81
N ASP A 93 -15.29 -11.86 -28.61
CA ASP A 93 -15.19 -11.96 -30.06
C ASP A 93 -13.75 -12.39 -30.45
N PRO A 94 -13.53 -13.67 -30.84
CA PRO A 94 -12.20 -14.17 -31.18
C PRO A 94 -11.56 -13.45 -32.36
N THR A 95 -12.36 -12.84 -33.24
CA THR A 95 -11.86 -12.13 -34.43
C THR A 95 -11.40 -10.71 -34.12
N SER A 96 -11.67 -10.23 -32.91
CA SER A 96 -11.31 -8.88 -32.46
C SER A 96 -9.98 -8.78 -31.73
N VAL A 97 -9.34 -9.92 -31.42
CA VAL A 97 -8.08 -9.99 -30.69
C VAL A 97 -7.00 -9.22 -31.45
N ALA A 98 -6.46 -8.18 -30.82
CA ALA A 98 -5.41 -7.33 -31.37
C ALA A 98 -4.30 -7.14 -30.35
N VAL A 99 -3.08 -7.57 -30.69
CA VAL A 99 -1.87 -7.17 -29.95
C VAL A 99 -1.61 -5.70 -30.25
N LEU A 100 -1.55 -4.87 -29.23
CA LEU A 100 -1.27 -3.45 -29.38
C LEU A 100 0.22 -3.24 -29.60
N ASP A 101 0.57 -2.35 -30.52
CA ASP A 101 1.93 -1.81 -30.57
C ASP A 101 2.16 -0.80 -29.42
N LYS A 102 3.41 -0.37 -29.21
CA LYS A 102 3.75 0.57 -28.13
C LYS A 102 2.97 1.88 -28.25
N ALA A 103 2.86 2.46 -29.45
CA ALA A 103 2.15 3.72 -29.65
C ALA A 103 0.64 3.59 -29.35
N GLN A 104 0.05 2.44 -29.66
CA GLN A 104 -1.34 2.12 -29.32
C GLN A 104 -1.53 1.92 -27.83
N THR A 105 -0.63 1.18 -27.17
CA THR A 105 -0.65 0.97 -25.72
C THR A 105 -0.60 2.31 -25.00
N PHE A 106 0.40 3.13 -25.34
CA PHE A 106 0.58 4.47 -24.80
C PHE A 106 -0.63 5.38 -25.01
N ALA A 107 -1.26 5.35 -26.19
CA ALA A 107 -2.46 6.12 -26.45
C ALA A 107 -3.65 5.69 -25.57
N VAL A 108 -3.76 4.39 -25.27
CA VAL A 108 -4.81 3.85 -24.37
C VAL A 108 -4.54 4.24 -22.93
N GLU A 109 -3.30 4.10 -22.46
CA GLU A 109 -2.88 4.52 -21.12
C GLU A 109 -3.15 6.00 -20.89
N ASP A 110 -2.76 6.84 -21.85
CA ASP A 110 -2.99 8.28 -21.78
C ASP A 110 -4.47 8.63 -21.76
N GLN A 111 -5.28 7.89 -22.52
CA GLN A 111 -6.72 8.11 -22.62
C GLN A 111 -7.43 7.78 -21.31
N TYR A 112 -7.07 6.67 -20.67
CA TYR A 112 -7.81 6.13 -19.52
C TYR A 112 -7.10 6.29 -18.18
N LYS A 113 -5.87 6.83 -18.18
CA LYS A 113 -5.01 7.00 -17.00
C LYS A 113 -4.81 5.70 -16.23
N VAL A 114 -4.58 4.63 -16.99
CA VAL A 114 -4.22 3.30 -16.53
C VAL A 114 -2.84 2.97 -17.08
N ASP A 115 -2.01 2.31 -16.28
CA ASP A 115 -0.70 1.81 -16.70
C ASP A 115 -0.91 0.34 -17.10
N LEU A 116 -0.92 0.07 -18.41
CA LEU A 116 -1.27 -1.27 -18.91
C LEU A 116 -0.06 -2.18 -18.87
N ASN A 117 1.12 -1.67 -19.22
CA ASN A 117 2.36 -2.43 -19.28
C ASN A 117 3.16 -2.44 -17.98
N ASP A 118 2.63 -1.85 -16.90
CA ASP A 118 3.28 -1.77 -15.59
C ASP A 118 4.65 -1.06 -15.65
N SER A 119 4.77 -0.10 -16.57
CA SER A 119 6.01 0.66 -16.78
C SER A 119 6.25 1.70 -15.68
N GLY A 120 5.22 2.03 -14.90
CA GLY A 120 5.24 3.06 -13.88
C GLY A 120 4.86 4.46 -14.36
N GLY A 121 4.46 4.60 -15.62
CA GLY A 121 4.01 5.85 -16.21
C GLY A 121 2.80 5.66 -17.12
N PHE A 122 2.40 6.73 -17.78
CA PHE A 122 1.45 6.73 -18.87
C PHE A 122 2.17 7.15 -20.14
N GLY A 123 1.98 6.37 -21.20
CA GLY A 123 2.41 6.80 -22.52
C GLY A 123 3.91 6.65 -22.76
N SER A 124 4.45 7.47 -23.67
CA SER A 124 5.79 7.25 -24.24
C SER A 124 6.93 8.00 -23.56
N GLY A 125 6.69 8.64 -22.41
CA GLY A 125 7.72 9.39 -21.70
C GLY A 125 8.66 8.48 -20.93
N PRO A 126 9.93 8.88 -20.70
CA PRO A 126 10.79 8.14 -19.78
C PRO A 126 10.19 8.20 -18.37
N VAL A 127 10.19 7.05 -17.69
CA VAL A 127 9.70 6.93 -16.32
C VAL A 127 10.86 7.21 -15.37
N LEU A 128 10.70 8.18 -14.48
CA LEU A 128 11.66 8.43 -13.41
C LEU A 128 11.54 7.28 -12.40
N LEU A 129 12.57 6.44 -12.35
CA LEU A 129 12.66 5.32 -11.41
C LEU A 129 13.15 5.84 -10.05
N GLU A 130 14.33 6.45 -10.05
CA GLU A 130 14.95 7.03 -8.85
C GLU A 130 15.39 8.47 -9.11
N GLY A 131 15.05 9.35 -8.18
CA GLY A 131 15.36 10.77 -8.26
C GLY A 131 16.61 11.09 -7.46
N GLY A 132 17.47 11.96 -7.99
CA GLY A 132 18.74 12.26 -7.34
C GLY A 132 19.41 13.50 -7.91
N ALA A 133 20.64 13.76 -7.47
CA ALA A 133 21.50 14.71 -8.18
C ALA A 133 21.76 14.25 -9.63
N VAL A 134 21.80 12.93 -9.83
CA VAL A 134 21.63 12.24 -11.11
C VAL A 134 20.37 11.41 -10.98
N ASN A 135 19.43 11.58 -11.89
CA ASN A 135 18.20 10.81 -11.92
C ASN A 135 18.42 9.52 -12.73
N LEU A 136 17.77 8.44 -12.31
CA LEU A 136 17.66 7.19 -13.03
C LEU A 136 16.29 7.09 -13.70
N TYR A 137 16.28 6.85 -15.00
CA TYR A 137 15.08 6.69 -15.80
C TYR A 137 15.02 5.32 -16.46
N MET A 138 13.81 4.89 -16.80
CA MET A 138 13.56 3.87 -17.81
C MET A 138 13.05 4.54 -19.08
N SER A 139 13.68 4.26 -20.22
CA SER A 139 13.18 4.70 -21.53
C SER A 139 11.94 3.91 -21.95
N GLU A 140 11.22 4.42 -22.95
CA GLU A 140 10.11 3.74 -23.62
C GLU A 140 10.51 2.42 -24.29
N LEU A 141 11.82 2.21 -24.50
CA LEU A 141 12.40 0.99 -25.04
C LEU A 141 12.80 -0.04 -23.96
N GLY A 142 12.62 0.28 -22.67
CA GLY A 142 13.01 -0.59 -21.56
C GLY A 142 14.50 -0.54 -21.23
N PHE A 143 15.21 0.51 -21.66
CA PHE A 143 16.61 0.73 -21.29
C PHE A 143 16.75 1.75 -20.17
N TYR A 144 17.62 1.45 -19.21
CA TYR A 144 18.03 2.36 -18.15
C TYR A 144 18.77 3.56 -18.73
N GLN A 145 18.47 4.74 -18.18
CA GLN A 145 19.09 6.00 -18.58
C GLN A 145 19.42 6.84 -17.34
N VAL A 146 20.44 7.69 -17.45
CA VAL A 146 20.85 8.62 -16.38
C VAL A 146 20.86 10.06 -16.86
N GLY A 147 20.49 11.02 -16.02
CA GLY A 147 20.55 12.42 -16.40
C GLY A 147 20.05 13.38 -15.32
N THR A 148 20.21 14.68 -15.52
CA THR A 148 19.76 15.72 -14.57
C THR A 148 18.36 16.27 -14.91
N GLY A 149 17.58 15.53 -15.70
CA GLY A 149 16.27 15.93 -16.22
C GLY A 149 15.85 15.07 -17.43
N THR A 150 14.59 15.24 -17.86
CA THR A 150 13.95 14.41 -18.89
C THR A 150 14.25 14.82 -20.33
N ALA A 151 14.95 15.94 -20.55
CA ALA A 151 15.09 16.51 -21.89
C ALA A 151 15.96 15.65 -22.84
N GLU A 152 16.96 14.94 -22.32
CA GLU A 152 17.85 14.03 -23.06
C GLU A 152 18.62 13.12 -22.07
N PRO A 153 17.96 12.15 -21.40
CA PRO A 153 18.67 11.23 -20.51
C PRO A 153 19.61 10.31 -21.30
N MET A 154 20.75 9.97 -20.71
CA MET A 154 21.81 9.16 -21.32
C MET A 154 21.54 7.68 -21.13
N THR A 155 21.34 6.93 -22.21
CA THR A 155 21.15 5.48 -22.13
C THR A 155 22.41 4.78 -21.64
N LEU A 156 22.29 3.98 -20.58
CA LEU A 156 23.34 3.10 -20.09
C LEU A 156 23.50 1.91 -21.04
N THR A 157 24.74 1.50 -21.31
CA THR A 157 25.04 0.40 -22.22
C THR A 157 26.08 -0.55 -21.67
N LEU A 158 25.88 -1.84 -21.91
CA LEU A 158 26.82 -2.92 -21.57
C LEU A 158 27.21 -3.64 -22.86
N GLY A 159 28.49 -3.57 -23.25
CA GLY A 159 28.96 -4.17 -24.51
C GLY A 159 28.33 -3.55 -25.76
N GLY A 160 27.84 -2.31 -25.68
CA GLY A 160 27.14 -1.61 -26.76
C GLY A 160 25.66 -1.96 -26.90
N GLN A 161 25.11 -2.80 -26.03
CA GLN A 161 23.66 -3.02 -25.90
C GLN A 161 23.11 -2.10 -24.81
N GLY A 162 21.90 -1.56 -25.00
CA GLY A 162 21.20 -0.81 -23.95
C GLY A 162 21.01 -1.70 -22.72
N LEU A 163 21.34 -1.17 -21.54
CA LEU A 163 21.16 -1.86 -20.27
C LEU A 163 19.66 -1.95 -19.98
N ASP A 164 19.16 -3.17 -19.85
CA ASP A 164 17.79 -3.50 -19.45
C ASP A 164 17.83 -4.54 -18.32
N ASP A 165 16.66 -4.89 -17.79
CA ASP A 165 16.53 -5.91 -16.73
C ASP A 165 17.01 -7.30 -17.16
N GLN A 166 17.07 -7.59 -18.47
CA GLN A 166 17.54 -8.89 -18.96
C GLN A 166 19.06 -9.01 -18.92
N LEU A 167 19.77 -7.88 -18.94
CA LEU A 167 21.21 -7.81 -18.80
C LEU A 167 21.68 -7.78 -17.34
N LEU A 168 20.79 -7.46 -16.40
CA LEU A 168 21.07 -7.58 -14.97
C LEU A 168 21.04 -9.06 -14.54
N PRO A 169 21.90 -9.48 -13.57
CA PRO A 169 21.77 -10.81 -13.01
C PRO A 169 20.39 -10.96 -12.32
N ALA A 170 19.84 -12.17 -12.32
CA ALA A 170 18.48 -12.41 -11.82
C ALA A 170 18.30 -11.91 -10.37
N GLY A 171 17.28 -11.06 -10.19
CA GLY A 171 16.92 -10.45 -8.90
C GLY A 171 17.77 -9.25 -8.49
N TRP A 172 18.70 -8.80 -9.34
CA TRP A 172 19.42 -7.56 -9.11
C TRP A 172 18.62 -6.37 -9.58
N GLU A 173 18.67 -5.29 -8.81
CA GLU A 173 17.94 -4.06 -9.09
C GLU A 173 18.90 -2.88 -9.00
N ILE A 174 18.77 -1.89 -9.90
CA ILE A 174 19.53 -0.65 -9.78
C ILE A 174 18.86 0.19 -8.69
N VAL A 175 19.64 0.60 -7.68
CA VAL A 175 19.14 1.28 -6.48
C VAL A 175 19.55 2.74 -6.39
N GLU A 176 20.65 3.15 -7.04
CA GLU A 176 21.12 4.53 -6.97
C GLU A 176 22.06 4.86 -8.14
N ALA A 177 22.08 6.12 -8.57
CA ALA A 177 22.99 6.65 -9.56
C ALA A 177 23.59 7.99 -9.11
N VAL A 178 24.92 8.10 -9.09
CA VAL A 178 25.62 9.31 -8.67
C VAL A 178 26.61 9.80 -9.73
N ALA A 179 26.89 11.10 -9.73
CA ALA A 179 27.85 11.71 -10.63
C ALA A 179 29.30 11.46 -10.17
N LYS A 180 30.18 11.10 -11.12
CA LYS A 180 31.63 10.99 -10.94
C LYS A 180 32.36 11.89 -11.94
N GLY A 181 32.32 13.20 -11.71
CA GLY A 181 32.82 14.17 -12.66
C GLY A 181 31.91 14.25 -13.90
N ALA A 182 32.39 13.79 -15.06
CA ALA A 182 31.57 13.65 -16.27
C ALA A 182 31.00 12.23 -16.46
N ASP A 183 31.50 11.27 -15.66
CA ASP A 183 31.12 9.87 -15.67
C ASP A 183 30.05 9.62 -14.59
N PHE A 184 29.56 8.38 -14.50
CA PHE A 184 28.51 7.97 -13.57
C PHE A 184 28.94 6.73 -12.79
N GLU A 185 28.56 6.68 -11.51
CA GLU A 185 28.51 5.46 -10.70
C GLU A 185 27.05 5.04 -10.58
N VAL A 186 26.77 3.78 -10.89
CA VAL A 186 25.43 3.19 -10.83
C VAL A 186 25.52 1.95 -9.94
N PHE A 187 24.72 1.95 -8.88
CA PHE A 187 24.73 0.91 -7.87
C PHE A 187 23.58 -0.06 -8.12
N ALA A 188 23.88 -1.36 -8.16
CA ALA A 188 22.88 -2.41 -8.23
C ALA A 188 22.95 -3.29 -6.99
N GLN A 189 21.81 -3.62 -6.39
CA GLN A 189 21.72 -4.45 -5.19
C GLN A 189 21.27 -5.86 -5.52
N ALA A 190 21.91 -6.85 -4.90
CA ALA A 190 21.51 -8.25 -4.97
C ALA A 190 20.36 -8.54 -3.99
N PRO A 191 19.58 -9.63 -4.19
CA PRO A 191 18.57 -10.07 -3.23
C PRO A 191 19.13 -10.37 -1.83
N THR A 192 20.44 -10.63 -1.74
CA THR A 192 21.18 -10.92 -0.51
C THR A 192 21.81 -9.68 0.14
N GLY A 193 21.65 -8.50 -0.47
CA GLY A 193 22.06 -7.20 0.05
C GLY A 193 23.44 -6.70 -0.41
N GLU A 194 24.22 -7.49 -1.15
CA GLU A 194 25.47 -6.99 -1.73
C GLU A 194 25.21 -5.91 -2.80
N ILE A 195 26.07 -4.90 -2.86
CA ILE A 195 26.00 -3.82 -3.85
C ILE A 195 27.08 -4.02 -4.91
N PHE A 196 26.73 -3.89 -6.18
CA PHE A 196 27.69 -3.77 -7.28
C PHE A 196 27.78 -2.31 -7.71
N ASP A 197 28.95 -1.72 -7.51
CA ASP A 197 29.29 -0.39 -7.98
C ASP A 197 29.81 -0.49 -9.42
N ALA A 198 29.02 0.00 -10.38
CA ALA A 198 29.34 0.01 -11.79
C ALA A 198 29.69 1.43 -12.27
N THR A 199 30.84 1.60 -12.91
CA THR A 199 31.26 2.86 -13.52
C THR A 199 30.89 2.90 -15.00
N PHE A 200 30.14 3.93 -15.39
CA PHE A 200 29.78 4.25 -16.77
C PHE A 200 30.45 5.56 -17.19
N ASP A 201 30.98 5.62 -18.41
CA ASP A 201 31.58 6.86 -18.91
C ASP A 201 30.52 7.91 -19.29
N ALA A 202 30.96 9.11 -19.63
CA ALA A 202 30.09 10.21 -20.09
C ALA A 202 29.20 9.89 -21.32
N THR A 203 29.44 8.79 -22.03
CA THR A 203 28.60 8.31 -23.15
C THR A 203 27.60 7.23 -22.72
N GLY A 204 27.56 6.89 -21.43
CA GLY A 204 26.74 5.83 -20.87
C GLY A 204 27.31 4.43 -21.10
N ALA A 205 28.58 4.28 -21.49
CA ALA A 205 29.17 2.95 -21.70
C ALA A 205 29.77 2.38 -20.40
N TYR A 206 29.40 1.16 -20.04
CA TYR A 206 30.01 0.44 -18.92
C TYR A 206 31.51 0.27 -19.14
N THR A 207 32.30 0.65 -18.14
CA THR A 207 33.78 0.60 -18.20
C THR A 207 34.38 -0.39 -17.22
N SER A 208 33.88 -0.40 -15.97
CA SER A 208 34.40 -1.22 -14.89
C SER A 208 33.38 -1.29 -13.74
N GLY A 209 33.60 -2.20 -12.79
CA GLY A 209 32.77 -2.27 -11.60
C GLY A 209 33.36 -3.19 -10.54
N SER A 210 32.82 -3.11 -9.33
CA SER A 210 33.26 -3.92 -8.20
C SER A 210 32.11 -4.28 -7.26
N LEU A 211 32.22 -5.46 -6.64
CA LEU A 211 31.26 -5.90 -5.63
C LEU A 211 31.67 -5.35 -4.26
N LEU A 212 30.73 -4.68 -3.60
CA LEU A 212 30.84 -4.08 -2.28
C LEU A 212 29.94 -4.84 -1.30
N SER A 213 30.42 -4.99 -0.06
CA SER A 213 29.63 -5.54 1.04
C SER A 213 30.19 -5.10 2.39
N GLY A 214 29.33 -5.09 3.41
CA GLY A 214 29.70 -4.79 4.79
C GLY A 214 30.45 -3.46 4.93
N ALA A 215 31.63 -3.50 5.55
CA ALA A 215 32.39 -2.29 5.86
C ALA A 215 32.80 -1.45 4.64
N ALA A 216 33.07 -2.08 3.48
CA ALA A 216 33.48 -1.35 2.29
C ALA A 216 32.34 -0.51 1.69
N MET A 217 31.10 -0.99 1.81
CA MET A 217 29.89 -0.28 1.40
C MET A 217 29.61 0.89 2.36
N HIS A 218 29.63 0.63 3.66
CA HIS A 218 29.45 1.67 4.68
C HIS A 218 30.51 2.79 4.58
N ASP A 219 31.77 2.44 4.31
CA ASP A 219 32.83 3.43 4.09
C ASP A 219 32.58 4.28 2.82
N LEU A 220 31.98 3.68 1.78
CA LEU A 220 31.60 4.41 0.56
C LEU A 220 30.43 5.36 0.84
N GLU A 221 29.39 4.91 1.53
CA GLU A 221 28.25 5.74 1.93
C GLU A 221 28.68 6.92 2.80
N LEU A 222 29.61 6.71 3.74
CA LEU A 222 30.23 7.79 4.52
C LEU A 222 30.96 8.81 3.64
N SER A 223 31.63 8.33 2.59
CA SER A 223 32.39 9.18 1.65
C SER A 223 31.48 9.97 0.72
N LEU A 224 30.44 9.34 0.19
CA LEU A 224 29.47 9.97 -0.71
C LEU A 224 28.47 10.84 0.07
N GLY A 225 28.19 10.47 1.31
CA GLY A 225 27.13 11.04 2.12
C GLY A 225 25.72 10.62 1.71
N VAL A 226 25.60 9.59 0.87
CA VAL A 226 24.35 9.01 0.32
C VAL A 226 24.19 7.61 0.91
N ASP A 227 22.95 7.19 1.10
CA ASP A 227 22.59 5.82 1.50
C ASP A 227 22.37 4.97 0.25
N ILE A 228 23.15 3.91 0.08
CA ILE A 228 23.15 3.10 -1.15
C ILE A 228 22.35 1.82 -0.94
N ASP A 229 22.37 1.26 0.27
CA ASP A 229 21.66 0.02 0.60
C ASP A 229 20.25 0.27 1.18
N GLY A 230 19.88 1.52 1.42
CA GLY A 230 18.55 1.95 1.88
C GLY A 230 18.32 1.72 3.39
N ASN A 231 19.37 1.49 4.17
CA ASN A 231 19.27 1.20 5.60
C ASN A 231 19.13 2.48 6.48
N HIS A 232 19.38 3.65 5.91
CA HIS A 232 19.41 4.98 6.51
C HIS A 232 20.22 5.04 7.84
N ASP A 233 21.41 4.43 7.89
CA ASP A 233 22.17 4.23 9.13
C ASP A 233 23.40 5.14 9.31
N LEU A 234 23.62 6.09 8.41
CA LEU A 234 24.79 6.96 8.49
C LEU A 234 24.79 7.79 9.79
N PRO A 235 25.94 7.93 10.46
CA PRO A 235 26.01 8.65 11.71
C PRO A 235 25.83 10.17 11.51
N ALA A 236 25.22 10.82 12.51
CA ALA A 236 25.06 12.28 12.59
C ALA A 236 25.97 12.91 13.68
N PRO A 237 27.32 12.81 13.60
CA PRO A 237 28.22 13.35 14.62
C PRO A 237 28.24 14.89 14.63
N ALA A 238 28.68 15.51 15.71
CA ALA A 238 28.81 16.97 15.78
C ALA A 238 29.61 17.54 14.58
N GLY A 239 29.00 18.47 13.83
CA GLY A 239 29.59 19.09 12.63
C GLY A 239 29.34 18.36 11.31
N TRP A 240 28.55 17.28 11.30
CA TRP A 240 28.18 16.55 10.08
C TRP A 240 27.53 17.45 9.01
N THR A 241 26.83 18.52 9.42
CA THR A 241 26.17 19.49 8.53
C THR A 241 27.12 20.20 7.57
N SER A 242 28.44 20.11 7.77
CA SER A 242 29.46 20.59 6.83
C SER A 242 29.45 19.86 5.48
N ILE A 243 28.82 18.69 5.39
CA ILE A 243 28.60 17.99 4.12
C ILE A 243 27.57 18.72 3.25
N LEU A 244 26.57 19.37 3.86
CA LEU A 244 25.53 20.12 3.17
C LEU A 244 26.13 21.38 2.52
N LYS A 245 25.97 21.52 1.20
CA LYS A 245 26.58 22.60 0.41
C LYS A 245 25.61 23.71 0.05
N ASN A 246 24.32 23.44 0.00
CA ASN A 246 23.29 24.45 -0.14
C ASN A 246 23.16 25.23 1.18
N ASP A 247 23.43 26.53 1.11
CA ASP A 247 23.41 27.38 2.30
C ASP A 247 22.05 27.40 2.98
N ALA A 248 20.94 27.46 2.24
CA ALA A 248 19.61 27.53 2.84
C ALA A 248 19.26 26.24 3.60
N ILE A 249 19.51 25.08 2.99
CA ILE A 249 19.28 23.77 3.63
C ILE A 249 20.18 23.61 4.85
N ARG A 250 21.49 23.87 4.71
CA ARG A 250 22.43 23.78 5.83
C ARG A 250 22.02 24.65 7.00
N HIS A 251 21.70 25.93 6.75
CA HIS A 251 21.27 26.84 7.82
C HIS A 251 19.96 26.38 8.47
N ALA A 252 19.00 25.86 7.70
CA ALA A 252 17.75 25.33 8.25
C ALA A 252 17.99 24.12 9.16
N VAL A 253 18.84 23.17 8.71
CA VAL A 253 19.24 22.01 9.51
C VAL A 253 19.98 22.44 10.77
N GLU A 254 20.97 23.32 10.68
CA GLU A 254 21.72 23.82 11.84
C GLU A 254 20.83 24.59 12.83
N GLN A 255 19.85 25.35 12.33
CA GLN A 255 18.85 26.00 13.19
C GLN A 255 17.98 24.99 13.92
N ALA A 256 17.48 23.94 13.25
CA ALA A 256 16.70 22.88 13.87
C ALA A 256 17.52 22.11 14.91
N LEU A 257 18.77 21.72 14.59
CA LEU A 257 19.66 21.01 15.52
C LEU A 257 20.04 21.85 16.74
N SER A 258 20.14 23.18 16.60
CA SER A 258 20.49 24.10 17.69
C SER A 258 19.28 24.64 18.46
N SER A 259 18.06 24.35 18.01
CA SER A 259 16.84 24.77 18.70
C SER A 259 16.76 24.03 20.03
N THR A 260 17.04 24.74 21.12
CA THR A 260 16.57 24.31 22.44
C THR A 260 15.13 24.74 22.49
N ALA A 261 14.18 23.82 22.70
CA ALA A 261 12.75 24.09 22.74
C ALA A 261 12.43 25.35 23.61
N THR A 262 12.38 26.53 22.98
CA THR A 262 12.13 27.79 23.66
C THR A 262 10.62 28.00 23.71
N GLY A 263 9.97 27.32 24.65
CA GLY A 263 8.82 27.85 25.40
C GLY A 263 7.70 28.56 24.63
N GLN A 264 7.32 28.12 23.42
CA GLN A 264 5.97 28.38 22.92
C GLN A 264 5.06 27.24 23.37
N SER A 265 4.18 27.59 24.29
CA SER A 265 3.16 26.73 24.86
C SER A 265 2.19 26.23 23.79
N ASP A 266 2.45 25.04 23.25
CA ASP A 266 1.39 24.25 22.62
C ASP A 266 0.58 23.56 23.72
N ALA A 267 -0.63 24.07 23.94
CA ALA A 267 -1.62 23.49 24.85
C ALA A 267 -2.19 22.14 24.35
N ARG A 268 -1.43 21.37 23.56
CA ARG A 268 -1.79 20.06 23.01
C ARG A 268 -0.89 18.92 23.50
N ALA A 269 0.11 19.20 24.34
CA ALA A 269 0.94 18.18 24.99
C ALA A 269 0.25 17.42 26.16
N LEU A 270 -1.09 17.36 26.18
CA LEU A 270 -1.88 16.70 27.23
C LEU A 270 -2.60 15.43 26.72
N SER A 271 -1.91 14.60 25.96
CA SER A 271 -2.15 13.15 25.93
C SER A 271 -0.98 12.46 25.24
N ALA A 272 -0.28 11.59 25.96
CA ALA A 272 0.87 10.80 25.51
C ALA A 272 2.23 11.52 25.40
N GLY A 273 2.82 11.88 26.55
CA GLY A 273 4.16 11.40 26.95
C GLY A 273 5.43 11.63 26.10
N ALA A 274 5.45 12.40 25.00
CA ALA A 274 6.67 12.59 24.21
C ALA A 274 7.13 14.06 24.17
N MET A 275 7.99 14.44 25.13
CA MET A 275 8.91 15.57 24.99
C MET A 275 10.31 14.99 24.74
N SER A 276 10.81 15.04 23.50
CA SER A 276 12.25 14.91 23.28
C SER A 276 12.89 16.26 23.62
N THR A 277 13.73 16.26 24.65
CA THR A 277 14.59 17.38 25.07
C THR A 277 16.01 17.26 24.52
N ALA A 278 16.24 16.54 23.42
CA ALA A 278 17.59 16.38 22.89
C ALA A 278 17.95 17.56 21.97
N ALA A 279 18.87 18.42 22.44
CA ALA A 279 19.63 19.25 21.51
C ALA A 279 20.26 18.34 20.44
N ASN A 280 20.25 18.77 19.17
CA ASN A 280 20.75 18.05 17.97
C ASN A 280 19.79 17.07 17.26
N THR A 281 18.47 17.29 17.27
CA THR A 281 17.53 16.50 16.45
C THR A 281 16.46 17.39 15.80
N ILE A 282 15.95 17.00 14.64
CA ILE A 282 14.94 17.74 13.85
C ILE A 282 13.54 17.20 14.16
N THR A 283 12.60 18.09 14.51
CA THR A 283 11.18 17.74 14.69
C THR A 283 10.43 17.68 13.35
N TYR A 284 9.26 17.01 13.33
CA TYR A 284 8.37 17.01 12.16
C TYR A 284 8.03 18.44 11.69
N ALA A 285 7.74 19.36 12.61
CA ALA A 285 7.39 20.74 12.26
C ALA A 285 8.56 21.51 11.63
N GLU A 286 9.78 21.33 12.15
CA GLU A 286 10.98 21.93 11.56
C GLU A 286 11.27 21.36 10.17
N LEU A 287 11.09 20.04 9.97
CA LEU A 287 11.25 19.40 8.66
C LEU A 287 10.26 19.99 7.64
N VAL A 288 8.97 20.10 8.00
CA VAL A 288 7.96 20.71 7.13
C VAL A 288 8.29 22.17 6.81
N THR A 289 8.71 22.95 7.80
CA THR A 289 9.11 24.36 7.60
C THR A 289 10.33 24.49 6.69
N MET A 290 11.31 23.58 6.81
CA MET A 290 12.48 23.54 5.93
C MET A 290 12.06 23.36 4.47
N PHE A 291 11.25 22.34 4.16
CA PHE A 291 10.78 22.09 2.81
C PHE A 291 9.96 23.25 2.25
N LYS A 292 9.08 23.86 3.06
CA LYS A 292 8.31 25.04 2.66
C LYS A 292 9.21 26.23 2.33
N THR A 293 10.29 26.41 3.09
CA THR A 293 11.26 27.49 2.87
C THR A 293 12.00 27.27 1.55
N VAL A 294 12.44 26.05 1.26
CA VAL A 294 13.08 25.69 -0.02
C VAL A 294 12.12 25.94 -1.18
N ILE A 295 10.88 25.42 -1.10
CA ILE A 295 9.84 25.61 -2.13
C ILE A 295 9.56 27.10 -2.37
N GLN A 296 9.43 27.90 -1.30
CA GLN A 296 9.15 29.32 -1.42
C GLN A 296 10.30 30.08 -2.10
N ALA A 297 11.56 29.70 -1.83
CA ALA A 297 12.71 30.32 -2.50
C ALA A 297 12.70 30.08 -4.02
N HIS A 298 12.26 28.89 -4.47
CA HIS A 298 12.09 28.59 -5.90
C HIS A 298 10.93 29.37 -6.53
N LYS A 299 9.80 29.50 -5.83
CA LYS A 299 8.68 30.36 -6.27
C LYS A 299 9.10 31.82 -6.43
N ASP A 300 9.84 32.34 -5.45
CA ASP A 300 10.39 33.70 -5.49
C ASP A 300 11.40 33.88 -6.63
N SER A 301 11.98 32.77 -7.11
CA SER A 301 12.88 32.68 -8.26
C SER A 301 12.17 32.34 -9.57
N ASN A 302 10.88 32.70 -9.69
CA ASN A 302 10.04 32.47 -10.88
C ASN A 302 9.93 30.96 -11.23
N ASP A 303 9.58 30.16 -10.22
CA ASP A 303 9.41 28.71 -10.30
C ASP A 303 10.62 28.00 -10.92
N ALA A 304 11.82 28.41 -10.48
CA ALA A 304 13.05 27.73 -10.86
C ALA A 304 12.98 26.23 -10.47
N PRO A 305 13.50 25.30 -11.30
CA PRO A 305 13.53 23.88 -10.94
C PRO A 305 14.44 23.59 -9.75
N ILE A 306 14.13 22.51 -9.03
CA ILE A 306 14.94 22.00 -7.93
C ILE A 306 16.35 21.66 -8.44
N THR A 307 17.37 22.09 -7.70
CA THR A 307 18.76 21.94 -8.12
C THR A 307 19.35 20.60 -7.68
N ALA A 308 20.33 20.07 -8.44
CA ALA A 308 21.04 18.85 -8.07
C ALA A 308 21.71 18.94 -6.68
N GLN A 309 22.20 20.12 -6.29
CA GLN A 309 22.81 20.32 -4.99
C GLN A 309 21.78 20.27 -3.84
N GLU A 310 20.56 20.74 -4.06
CA GLU A 310 19.50 20.62 -3.06
C GLU A 310 19.09 19.17 -2.86
N VAL A 311 18.93 18.41 -3.94
CA VAL A 311 18.61 16.97 -3.85
C VAL A 311 19.72 16.23 -3.11
N ALA A 312 21.00 16.45 -3.48
CA ALA A 312 22.12 15.83 -2.79
C ALA A 312 22.17 16.17 -1.28
N ASP A 313 21.89 17.41 -0.90
CA ASP A 313 21.84 17.80 0.52
C ASP A 313 20.66 17.17 1.26
N LEU A 314 19.52 16.98 0.60
CA LEU A 314 18.34 16.33 1.17
C LEU A 314 18.53 14.82 1.32
N GLN A 315 19.09 14.14 0.32
CA GLN A 315 19.49 12.72 0.40
C GLN A 315 20.55 12.54 1.49
N ALA A 316 21.49 13.48 1.61
CA ALA A 316 22.44 13.47 2.72
C ALA A 316 21.71 13.58 4.07
N LEU A 317 20.73 14.46 4.24
CA LEU A 317 19.93 14.48 5.46
C LEU A 317 19.20 13.14 5.70
N ALA A 318 18.59 12.56 4.67
CA ALA A 318 17.85 11.29 4.75
C ALA A 318 18.73 10.11 5.17
N ALA A 319 19.94 10.01 4.62
CA ALA A 319 20.90 8.94 4.91
C ALA A 319 21.28 8.84 6.41
N ARG A 320 21.08 9.91 7.20
CA ARG A 320 21.33 9.88 8.66
C ARG A 320 20.22 9.17 9.44
N GLY A 321 19.12 8.90 8.75
CA GLY A 321 17.91 8.29 9.27
C GLY A 321 17.47 8.80 10.62
N LYS A 322 17.06 7.89 11.50
CA LYS A 322 16.53 8.24 12.82
C LYS A 322 17.51 9.02 13.71
N ALA A 323 18.82 9.01 13.42
CA ALA A 323 19.79 9.79 14.18
C ALA A 323 19.63 11.30 13.98
N ALA A 324 18.97 11.73 12.89
CA ALA A 324 18.70 13.13 12.60
C ALA A 324 17.39 13.64 13.23
N PHE A 325 16.48 12.76 13.68
CA PHE A 325 15.11 13.13 14.02
C PHE A 325 14.77 13.04 15.50
N ALA A 326 13.91 13.96 15.94
CA ALA A 326 13.42 14.01 17.31
C ALA A 326 12.25 13.02 17.51
N GLY A 327 12.11 12.54 18.74
CA GLY A 327 11.05 11.62 19.13
C GLY A 327 11.62 10.28 19.60
N GLU A 328 10.91 9.62 20.52
CA GLU A 328 11.28 8.27 20.95
C GLU A 328 10.60 7.23 20.05
N GLY A 329 11.31 6.13 19.76
CA GLY A 329 10.78 4.98 19.02
C GLY A 329 10.20 5.36 17.65
N ALA A 330 8.90 5.08 17.49
CA ALA A 330 8.23 5.06 16.20
C ALA A 330 8.16 6.42 15.48
N ALA A 331 8.25 7.54 16.20
CA ALA A 331 8.21 8.87 15.58
C ALA A 331 9.48 9.20 14.76
N ALA A 332 10.65 8.82 15.26
CA ALA A 332 11.91 9.01 14.54
C ALA A 332 12.04 8.03 13.36
N ASP A 333 11.60 6.78 13.55
CA ASP A 333 11.53 5.79 12.47
C ASP A 333 10.59 6.23 11.34
N TYR A 334 9.42 6.79 11.69
CA TYR A 334 8.48 7.38 10.75
C TYR A 334 9.12 8.50 9.93
N LEU A 335 9.75 9.48 10.58
CA LEU A 335 10.37 10.62 9.89
C LEU A 335 11.52 10.19 8.98
N SER A 336 12.34 9.24 9.45
CA SER A 336 13.39 8.62 8.63
C SER A 336 12.80 7.99 7.36
N PHE A 337 11.74 7.19 7.52
CA PHE A 337 11.11 6.49 6.40
C PHE A 337 10.50 7.47 5.39
N VAL A 338 9.68 8.42 5.84
CA VAL A 338 8.98 9.32 4.91
C VAL A 338 9.92 10.33 4.25
N LEU A 339 11.01 10.73 4.92
CA LEU A 339 12.01 11.55 4.26
C LEU A 339 12.73 10.74 3.17
N GLY A 340 13.21 9.53 3.48
CA GLY A 340 13.90 8.68 2.51
C GLY A 340 13.03 8.40 1.29
N LYS A 341 11.77 7.97 1.49
CA LYS A 341 10.83 7.74 0.37
C LYS A 341 10.49 8.99 -0.44
N MET A 342 10.65 10.18 0.14
CA MET A 342 10.44 11.43 -0.57
C MET A 342 11.64 11.87 -1.40
N VAL A 343 12.87 11.66 -0.90
CA VAL A 343 14.09 12.27 -1.50
C VAL A 343 15.00 11.26 -2.19
N ASP A 344 15.05 10.02 -1.72
CA ASP A 344 15.80 8.94 -2.36
C ASP A 344 14.93 8.30 -3.44
N GLY A 345 13.64 8.13 -3.13
CA GLY A 345 12.63 7.70 -4.09
C GLY A 345 11.73 6.58 -3.58
N SER A 346 10.68 6.29 -4.36
CA SER A 346 9.70 5.27 -4.05
C SER A 346 8.82 5.02 -5.26
N ASP A 347 8.44 3.76 -5.50
CA ASP A 347 7.38 3.44 -6.46
C ASP A 347 6.07 4.18 -6.18
N ALA A 348 5.80 4.52 -4.91
CA ALA A 348 4.64 5.33 -4.55
C ALA A 348 4.69 6.75 -5.13
N ASN A 349 5.86 7.25 -5.55
CA ASN A 349 6.02 8.57 -6.15
C ASN A 349 5.64 8.60 -7.62
N ARG A 350 5.53 7.45 -8.30
CA ARG A 350 5.14 7.38 -9.72
C ARG A 350 3.86 8.15 -10.00
N PHE A 351 2.89 8.06 -9.07
CA PHE A 351 1.60 8.71 -9.19
C PHE A 351 1.20 9.53 -7.96
N PHE A 352 0.41 10.57 -8.20
CA PHE A 352 -0.30 11.35 -7.22
C PHE A 352 -1.79 11.33 -7.54
N ASN A 353 -2.58 10.86 -6.58
CA ASN A 353 -4.02 10.72 -6.69
C ASN A 353 -4.76 11.90 -6.03
N GLY A 354 -4.31 12.38 -4.86
CA GLY A 354 -4.83 13.61 -4.25
C GLY A 354 -6.32 13.58 -3.87
N GLY A 355 -6.92 12.39 -3.80
CA GLY A 355 -8.35 12.17 -3.57
C GLY A 355 -9.23 12.21 -4.82
N GLU A 356 -8.64 12.32 -6.00
CA GLU A 356 -9.35 12.33 -7.28
C GLU A 356 -9.74 10.91 -7.74
N THR A 357 -10.67 10.82 -8.71
CA THR A 357 -11.04 9.53 -9.33
C THR A 357 -9.92 8.98 -10.21
N GLN A 358 -9.12 9.84 -10.83
CA GLN A 358 -8.00 9.45 -11.68
C GLN A 358 -6.70 10.03 -11.14
N ARG A 359 -5.64 9.20 -11.14
CA ARG A 359 -4.29 9.60 -10.74
C ARG A 359 -3.59 10.43 -11.82
N SER A 360 -2.62 11.22 -11.40
CA SER A 360 -1.68 11.95 -12.26
C SER A 360 -0.27 11.42 -12.03
N GLU A 361 0.59 11.49 -13.04
CA GLU A 361 2.02 11.23 -12.84
C GLU A 361 2.63 12.29 -11.91
N LEU A 362 3.62 11.86 -11.13
CA LEU A 362 4.37 12.73 -10.22
C LEU A 362 5.89 12.56 -10.38
N GLY A 363 6.40 11.34 -10.15
CA GLY A 363 7.83 11.02 -10.11
C GLY A 363 8.50 11.39 -8.79
N SER A 364 9.66 10.78 -8.52
CA SER A 364 10.50 11.09 -7.35
C SER A 364 11.11 12.51 -7.41
N LEU A 365 11.62 13.01 -6.28
CA LEU A 365 12.33 14.29 -6.25
C LEU A 365 13.69 14.14 -6.92
N GLY A 366 13.97 14.94 -7.93
CA GLY A 366 15.22 14.87 -8.67
C GLY A 366 15.73 16.23 -9.12
N ALA A 367 16.98 16.27 -9.57
CA ALA A 367 17.51 17.45 -10.23
C ALA A 367 16.62 17.79 -11.43
N GLY A 368 16.22 19.07 -11.54
CA GLY A 368 15.33 19.54 -12.58
C GLY A 368 13.83 19.31 -12.32
N SER A 369 13.44 18.69 -11.20
CA SER A 369 12.03 18.62 -10.79
C SER A 369 11.42 20.01 -10.70
N SER A 370 10.16 20.14 -11.14
CA SER A 370 9.42 21.40 -10.99
C SER A 370 9.09 21.66 -9.52
N VAL A 371 8.82 22.93 -9.19
CA VAL A 371 8.29 23.31 -7.87
C VAL A 371 7.01 22.54 -7.53
N SER A 372 6.15 22.28 -8.52
CA SER A 372 4.91 21.52 -8.33
C SER A 372 5.14 20.05 -7.94
N VAL A 373 6.21 19.41 -8.43
CA VAL A 373 6.60 18.06 -8.00
C VAL A 373 7.01 18.09 -6.53
N ALA A 374 7.89 19.03 -6.15
CA ALA A 374 8.31 19.19 -4.75
C ALA A 374 7.11 19.47 -3.81
N GLU A 375 6.17 20.32 -4.22
CA GLU A 375 4.94 20.58 -3.47
C GLU A 375 4.07 19.33 -3.28
N LYS A 376 3.88 18.55 -4.35
CA LYS A 376 3.09 17.31 -4.30
C LYS A 376 3.78 16.24 -3.45
N LEU A 377 5.10 16.13 -3.50
CA LEU A 377 5.86 15.19 -2.68
C LEU A 377 5.81 15.57 -1.19
N VAL A 378 5.98 16.85 -0.85
CA VAL A 378 5.77 17.35 0.52
C VAL A 378 4.33 17.13 0.96
N SER A 379 3.36 17.39 0.08
CA SER A 379 1.95 17.13 0.34
C SER A 379 1.70 15.65 0.64
N LYS A 380 2.25 14.74 -0.17
CA LYS A 380 2.15 13.28 -0.02
C LYS A 380 2.79 12.79 1.28
N TRP A 381 4.10 12.99 1.42
CA TRP A 381 4.90 12.33 2.45
C TRP A 381 4.84 13.01 3.79
N LEU A 382 4.70 14.34 3.83
CA LEU A 382 4.67 15.08 5.09
C LEU A 382 3.25 15.49 5.47
N LEU A 383 2.36 15.83 4.54
CA LEU A 383 1.03 16.39 4.87
C LEU A 383 -0.15 15.45 4.63
N GLY A 384 0.08 14.23 4.14
CA GLY A 384 -0.96 13.24 3.86
C GLY A 384 -1.99 13.67 2.82
N GLY A 385 -1.58 14.52 1.88
CA GLY A 385 -2.40 15.09 0.82
C GLY A 385 -2.54 14.21 -0.42
N ASP A 386 -1.76 13.13 -0.55
CA ASP A 386 -1.98 12.12 -1.59
C ASP A 386 -3.05 11.12 -1.17
N MET A 387 -4.28 11.61 -1.05
CA MET A 387 -5.40 10.82 -0.56
C MET A 387 -5.82 9.77 -1.62
N PRO A 388 -6.29 8.59 -1.18
CA PRO A 388 -6.72 7.53 -2.09
C PRO A 388 -7.96 7.97 -2.86
N SER A 389 -8.14 7.41 -4.06
CA SER A 389 -9.41 7.54 -4.78
C SER A 389 -10.52 6.94 -3.93
N THR A 390 -11.64 7.64 -3.80
CA THR A 390 -12.81 7.21 -3.03
C THR A 390 -13.76 6.31 -3.84
N ALA A 391 -13.40 5.95 -5.07
CA ALA A 391 -14.21 5.04 -5.87
C ALA A 391 -14.15 3.63 -5.26
N THR A 392 -15.30 2.99 -5.17
CA THR A 392 -15.47 1.60 -4.74
C THR A 392 -16.46 0.89 -5.66
N ALA A 393 -16.33 -0.43 -5.84
CA ALA A 393 -17.38 -1.29 -6.37
C ALA A 393 -18.42 -1.64 -5.28
N GLY A 394 -18.01 -1.55 -4.01
CA GLY A 394 -18.86 -1.75 -2.85
C GLY A 394 -18.93 -3.21 -2.40
N ASP A 395 -19.47 -3.40 -1.20
CA ASP A 395 -19.48 -4.70 -0.52
C ASP A 395 -20.33 -5.75 -1.25
N SER A 396 -19.64 -6.76 -1.77
CA SER A 396 -20.21 -7.86 -2.54
C SER A 396 -20.98 -8.87 -1.68
N ALA A 397 -20.60 -9.03 -0.41
CA ALA A 397 -21.24 -9.94 0.54
C ALA A 397 -22.67 -9.53 0.88
N THR A 398 -23.03 -8.27 0.63
CA THR A 398 -24.43 -7.80 0.73
C THR A 398 -25.36 -8.47 -0.28
N GLY A 399 -24.81 -9.07 -1.35
CA GLY A 399 -25.55 -9.60 -2.49
C GLY A 399 -26.13 -8.52 -3.41
N ALA A 400 -25.88 -7.24 -3.11
CA ALA A 400 -26.30 -6.09 -3.90
C ALA A 400 -25.24 -4.96 -3.79
N PRO A 401 -23.98 -5.22 -4.17
CA PRO A 401 -22.91 -4.23 -4.09
C PRO A 401 -23.28 -2.98 -4.89
N LYS A 402 -22.94 -1.81 -4.37
CA LYS A 402 -23.23 -0.54 -5.05
C LYS A 402 -21.94 0.24 -5.24
N ALA A 403 -21.57 0.47 -6.49
CA ALA A 403 -20.48 1.37 -6.80
C ALA A 403 -20.79 2.78 -6.30
N VAL A 404 -19.83 3.36 -5.60
CA VAL A 404 -19.91 4.72 -5.06
C VAL A 404 -18.59 5.41 -5.34
N THR A 405 -18.67 6.67 -5.75
CA THR A 405 -17.55 7.61 -5.66
C THR A 405 -18.01 8.71 -4.74
N THR A 406 -17.21 8.99 -3.72
CA THR A 406 -17.57 10.02 -2.74
C THR A 406 -16.55 11.15 -2.67
N THR A 407 -16.83 12.17 -1.86
CA THR A 407 -15.92 13.28 -1.60
C THR A 407 -15.29 13.15 -0.22
N TYR A 408 -14.19 13.86 -0.01
CA TYR A 408 -13.57 14.01 1.29
C TYR A 408 -14.22 15.13 2.10
N GLY A 409 -14.51 14.86 3.38
CA GLY A 409 -14.90 15.84 4.37
C GLY A 409 -13.84 15.97 5.46
N LYS A 410 -13.63 17.20 5.94
CA LYS A 410 -12.67 17.47 7.01
C LYS A 410 -13.24 17.05 8.37
N SER A 411 -12.54 16.17 9.06
CA SER A 411 -12.90 15.71 10.40
C SER A 411 -12.25 16.56 11.49
N SER A 412 -13.06 16.98 12.46
CA SER A 412 -12.60 17.50 13.75
C SER A 412 -12.61 16.45 14.87
N GLY A 413 -12.85 15.18 14.52
CA GLY A 413 -12.99 14.07 15.47
C GLY A 413 -11.72 13.76 16.24
N THR A 414 -11.86 12.97 17.31
CA THR A 414 -10.76 12.53 18.15
C THR A 414 -10.26 11.18 17.67
N LEU A 415 -8.93 10.96 17.66
CA LEU A 415 -8.36 9.72 17.14
C LEU A 415 -8.89 8.50 17.90
N PHE A 416 -8.79 8.53 19.24
CA PHE A 416 -9.31 7.49 20.13
C PHE A 416 -10.25 8.09 21.18
N VAL A 417 -11.34 7.41 21.50
CA VAL A 417 -12.32 7.78 22.51
C VAL A 417 -12.50 6.61 23.46
N ASP A 418 -12.09 6.77 24.72
CA ASP A 418 -12.14 5.73 25.76
C ASP A 418 -11.35 4.43 25.43
N GLY A 419 -10.43 4.50 24.46
CA GLY A 419 -9.54 3.41 24.06
C GLY A 419 -10.08 2.60 22.88
N ILE A 420 -9.23 1.77 22.28
CA ILE A 420 -9.62 0.93 21.12
C ILE A 420 -10.45 -0.26 21.60
N THR A 421 -11.64 -0.44 21.00
CA THR A 421 -12.54 -1.55 21.29
C THR A 421 -13.18 -2.14 20.04
N VAL A 422 -13.73 -3.35 20.19
CA VAL A 422 -14.49 -4.01 19.11
C VAL A 422 -15.69 -3.18 18.65
N THR A 423 -16.29 -2.37 19.53
CA THR A 423 -17.51 -1.61 19.20
C THR A 423 -17.26 -0.40 18.31
N ASP A 424 -16.01 0.00 18.15
CA ASP A 424 -15.60 1.11 17.29
C ASP A 424 -15.62 0.69 15.82
N VAL A 425 -15.57 -0.63 15.57
CA VAL A 425 -15.34 -1.21 14.25
C VAL A 425 -16.66 -1.59 13.61
N VAL A 426 -17.11 -0.75 12.68
CA VAL A 426 -18.26 -1.02 11.82
C VAL A 426 -17.83 -0.73 10.38
N GLN A 427 -17.91 -1.72 9.50
CA GLN A 427 -17.65 -1.58 8.07
C GLN A 427 -18.64 -0.59 7.44
N GLY A 428 -18.22 0.09 6.38
CA GLY A 428 -19.10 0.95 5.58
C GLY A 428 -19.53 0.28 4.29
N THR A 429 -19.56 1.05 3.20
CA THR A 429 -20.01 0.55 1.90
C THR A 429 -18.93 -0.14 1.07
N ALA A 430 -17.65 -0.03 1.44
CA ALA A 430 -16.54 -0.66 0.74
C ALA A 430 -16.49 -2.18 0.99
N GLY A 431 -16.06 -2.95 0.00
CA GLY A 431 -15.89 -4.41 0.04
C GLY A 431 -14.55 -4.85 0.64
N ASP A 432 -14.17 -4.28 1.77
CA ASP A 432 -12.90 -4.51 2.47
C ASP A 432 -13.09 -5.24 3.81
N CYS A 433 -14.17 -6.03 3.92
CA CYS A 433 -14.54 -6.76 5.14
C CYS A 433 -13.38 -7.53 5.79
N TYR A 434 -12.45 -8.06 4.99
CA TYR A 434 -11.29 -8.80 5.46
C TYR A 434 -10.36 -7.95 6.32
N LEU A 435 -10.15 -6.68 5.93
CA LEU A 435 -9.41 -5.68 6.69
C LEU A 435 -10.17 -5.30 7.96
N ILE A 436 -11.47 -5.01 7.83
CA ILE A 436 -12.29 -4.56 8.96
C ILE A 436 -12.44 -5.67 10.01
N ALA A 437 -12.57 -6.93 9.60
CA ALA A 437 -12.57 -8.08 10.49
C ALA A 437 -11.22 -8.26 11.22
N ALA A 438 -10.09 -8.04 10.53
CA ALA A 438 -8.78 -8.03 11.17
C ALA A 438 -8.66 -6.89 12.20
N MET A 439 -9.11 -5.68 11.86
CA MET A 439 -9.13 -4.54 12.78
C MET A 439 -9.99 -4.80 14.02
N GLY A 440 -11.22 -5.28 13.85
CA GLY A 440 -12.12 -5.62 14.97
C GLY A 440 -11.55 -6.73 15.85
N GLY A 441 -10.98 -7.74 15.21
CA GLY A 441 -10.29 -8.81 15.92
C GLY A 441 -9.09 -8.32 16.73
N LEU A 442 -8.23 -7.49 16.15
CA LEU A 442 -7.07 -6.92 16.84
C LEU A 442 -7.46 -5.87 17.90
N ALA A 443 -8.58 -5.17 17.74
CA ALA A 443 -9.12 -4.28 18.76
C ALA A 443 -9.46 -5.06 20.05
N ALA A 444 -9.88 -6.31 19.94
CA ALA A 444 -10.13 -7.18 21.09
C ALA A 444 -8.84 -7.70 21.75
N SER A 445 -7.83 -8.09 20.96
CA SER A 445 -6.67 -8.84 21.46
C SER A 445 -5.39 -8.04 21.60
N LYS A 446 -5.22 -6.98 20.82
CA LYS A 446 -3.99 -6.17 20.68
C LYS A 446 -4.28 -4.66 20.55
N PRO A 447 -5.15 -4.05 21.39
CA PRO A 447 -5.49 -2.62 21.27
C PRO A 447 -4.27 -1.70 21.39
N ASP A 448 -3.34 -1.99 22.29
CA ASP A 448 -2.11 -1.20 22.45
C ASP A 448 -1.22 -1.23 21.20
N ALA A 449 -1.19 -2.36 20.49
CA ALA A 449 -0.43 -2.47 19.25
C ALA A 449 -1.05 -1.64 18.13
N LEU A 450 -2.39 -1.66 18.00
CA LEU A 450 -3.11 -0.80 17.06
C LEU A 450 -2.91 0.69 17.38
N GLN A 451 -2.98 1.07 18.66
CA GLN A 451 -2.72 2.44 19.08
C GLN A 451 -1.28 2.88 18.74
N ALA A 452 -0.30 2.02 18.95
CA ALA A 452 1.11 2.28 18.66
C ALA A 452 1.46 2.34 17.16
N MET A 453 0.51 2.06 16.26
CA MET A 453 0.70 2.27 14.81
C MET A 453 0.65 3.75 14.44
N PHE A 454 0.03 4.60 15.25
CA PHE A 454 -0.17 6.02 14.94
C PHE A 454 0.89 6.91 15.59
N VAL A 455 1.45 7.83 14.81
CA VAL A 455 2.30 8.94 15.25
C VAL A 455 1.55 10.23 14.96
N ASP A 456 1.17 10.99 15.99
CA ASP A 456 0.51 12.29 15.84
C ASP A 456 1.52 13.37 15.46
N ASN A 457 1.32 13.98 14.30
CA ASN A 457 2.19 15.03 13.76
C ASN A 457 1.73 16.44 14.17
N GLY A 458 0.65 16.54 14.93
CA GLY A 458 0.03 17.80 15.34
C GLY A 458 -0.74 18.45 14.19
N THR A 459 -0.80 19.77 14.19
CA THR A 459 -1.48 20.55 13.14
C THR A 459 -0.52 21.59 12.58
N ILE A 460 -0.23 21.50 11.28
CA ILE A 460 0.60 22.48 10.57
C ILE A 460 -0.24 23.11 9.47
N ASP A 461 -0.31 24.44 9.44
CA ASP A 461 -1.11 25.22 8.49
C ASP A 461 -2.57 24.75 8.38
N GLY A 462 -3.14 24.37 9.51
CA GLY A 462 -4.51 23.90 9.61
C GLY A 462 -4.73 22.48 9.11
N VAL A 463 -3.70 21.74 8.70
CA VAL A 463 -3.76 20.31 8.37
C VAL A 463 -3.33 19.51 9.58
N ARG A 464 -4.23 18.67 10.10
CA ARG A 464 -3.89 17.67 11.12
C ARG A 464 -3.54 16.35 10.42
N SER A 465 -2.41 15.76 10.77
CA SER A 465 -1.92 14.55 10.11
C SER A 465 -1.32 13.56 11.09
N TRP A 466 -1.17 12.31 10.64
CA TRP A 466 -0.58 11.21 11.39
C TRP A 466 0.29 10.35 10.48
N GLY A 467 1.42 9.89 11.01
CA GLY A 467 2.12 8.73 10.47
C GLY A 467 1.39 7.45 10.90
N VAL A 468 1.17 6.52 9.98
CA VAL A 468 0.56 5.21 10.27
C VAL A 468 1.50 4.11 9.80
N ARG A 469 1.90 3.23 10.73
CA ARG A 469 2.81 2.12 10.48
C ARG A 469 2.06 0.86 10.07
N PHE A 470 2.57 0.20 9.05
CA PHE A 470 2.27 -1.17 8.67
C PHE A 470 3.55 -1.99 8.63
N PHE A 471 3.44 -3.27 8.30
CA PHE A 471 4.57 -4.15 8.12
C PHE A 471 4.45 -4.90 6.81
N ASP A 472 5.57 -5.06 6.11
CA ASP A 472 5.64 -5.99 5.00
C ASP A 472 5.62 -7.45 5.47
N ALA A 473 5.61 -8.39 4.52
CA ALA A 473 5.61 -9.81 4.83
C ALA A 473 6.89 -10.27 5.57
N ASN A 474 7.98 -9.51 5.53
CA ASN A 474 9.23 -9.77 6.22
C ASN A 474 9.29 -9.12 7.61
N GLY A 475 8.25 -8.37 8.00
CA GLY A 475 8.17 -7.66 9.27
C GLY A 475 8.89 -6.31 9.26
N GLN A 476 9.28 -5.79 8.10
CA GLN A 476 9.85 -4.44 7.98
C GLN A 476 8.74 -3.40 8.06
N ALA A 477 8.97 -2.36 8.85
CA ALA A 477 8.01 -1.28 9.03
C ALA A 477 7.86 -0.45 7.75
N GLN A 478 6.63 -0.24 7.33
CA GLN A 478 6.23 0.61 6.21
C GLN A 478 5.37 1.75 6.75
N TRP A 479 5.56 2.97 6.26
CA TRP A 479 4.86 4.13 6.78
C TRP A 479 4.15 4.93 5.70
N VAL A 480 2.98 5.46 6.04
CA VAL A 480 2.28 6.47 5.24
C VAL A 480 1.87 7.64 6.13
N THR A 481 1.72 8.80 5.51
CA THR A 481 1.14 9.97 6.18
C THR A 481 -0.30 10.17 5.73
N VAL A 482 -1.22 10.31 6.67
CA VAL A 482 -2.65 10.57 6.41
C VAL A 482 -3.08 11.85 7.10
N ASN A 483 -3.92 12.64 6.45
CA ASN A 483 -4.55 13.82 7.05
C ASN A 483 -5.99 13.57 7.53
N ASP A 484 -6.55 14.58 8.20
CA ASP A 484 -7.89 14.63 8.77
C ASP A 484 -9.06 14.71 7.76
N MET A 485 -8.79 14.46 6.48
CA MET A 485 -9.83 14.35 5.45
C MET A 485 -10.30 12.90 5.32
N LEU A 486 -11.58 12.64 5.54
CA LEU A 486 -12.17 11.29 5.46
C LEU A 486 -13.27 11.23 4.39
N PRO A 487 -13.44 10.10 3.68
CA PRO A 487 -14.55 9.94 2.74
C PRO A 487 -15.89 10.04 3.47
N VAL A 488 -16.78 10.93 3.03
CA VAL A 488 -18.07 11.16 3.68
C VAL A 488 -19.22 10.55 2.91
N ASN A 489 -20.35 10.25 3.56
CA ASN A 489 -21.51 9.71 2.85
C ASN A 489 -22.09 10.77 1.89
N PRO A 490 -22.29 10.45 0.58
CA PRO A 490 -22.86 11.41 -0.37
C PRO A 490 -24.25 11.95 0.00
N SER A 491 -25.01 11.17 0.78
CA SER A 491 -26.36 11.55 1.25
C SER A 491 -26.36 12.31 2.56
N ASP A 492 -25.28 12.21 3.35
CA ASP A 492 -25.10 12.92 4.61
C ASP A 492 -23.61 13.12 4.89
N THR A 493 -23.09 14.29 4.54
CA THR A 493 -21.67 14.61 4.67
C THR A 493 -21.18 14.78 6.11
N THR A 494 -22.09 14.69 7.09
CA THR A 494 -21.71 14.62 8.52
C THR A 494 -21.32 13.21 8.95
N LYS A 495 -21.45 12.22 8.05
CA LYS A 495 -21.11 10.82 8.30
C LYS A 495 -19.95 10.37 7.42
N VAL A 496 -19.10 9.50 7.93
CA VAL A 496 -18.11 8.78 7.10
C VAL A 496 -18.83 7.76 6.18
N ALA A 497 -18.34 7.58 4.96
CA ALA A 497 -18.91 6.64 3.99
C ALA A 497 -18.52 5.19 4.26
N PHE A 498 -17.27 4.99 4.65
CA PHE A 498 -16.65 3.67 4.78
C PHE A 498 -16.58 3.24 6.26
N ALA A 499 -15.54 2.55 6.70
CA ALA A 499 -15.47 2.05 8.06
C ALA A 499 -15.47 3.18 9.10
N GLY A 500 -15.98 2.88 10.29
CA GLY A 500 -16.02 3.81 11.42
C GLY A 500 -16.85 3.33 12.58
N SER A 501 -17.01 4.18 13.59
CA SER A 501 -17.87 3.86 14.74
C SER A 501 -19.30 3.58 14.32
N ALA A 502 -20.08 2.93 15.20
CA ALA A 502 -21.51 2.68 14.97
C ALA A 502 -22.31 3.96 14.63
N SER A 503 -21.89 5.12 15.15
CA SER A 503 -22.55 6.40 14.85
C SER A 503 -22.24 6.94 13.44
N LYS A 504 -21.15 6.46 12.83
CA LYS A 504 -20.52 6.97 11.60
C LYS A 504 -20.23 8.47 11.62
N ASP A 505 -20.27 9.15 12.78
CA ASP A 505 -20.07 10.60 12.87
C ASP A 505 -18.66 10.98 12.40
N LEU A 506 -18.59 11.86 11.39
CA LEU A 506 -17.34 12.40 10.87
C LEU A 506 -16.49 13.05 11.98
N ASN A 507 -17.15 13.62 13.00
CA ASN A 507 -16.49 14.29 14.11
C ASN A 507 -16.47 13.47 15.41
N GLY A 508 -16.76 12.16 15.33
CA GLY A 508 -16.68 11.24 16.46
C GLY A 508 -15.26 10.71 16.69
N GLU A 509 -15.18 9.41 16.96
CA GLU A 509 -13.92 8.65 17.00
C GLU A 509 -13.49 8.23 15.59
N ILE A 510 -12.21 8.45 15.25
CA ILE A 510 -11.74 8.35 13.85
C ILE A 510 -10.60 7.37 13.59
N TRP A 511 -10.12 6.59 14.57
CA TRP A 511 -9.02 5.64 14.31
C TRP A 511 -9.37 4.60 13.23
N VAL A 512 -10.62 4.14 13.18
CA VAL A 512 -11.10 3.17 12.18
C VAL A 512 -11.07 3.73 10.75
N PRO A 513 -11.77 4.84 10.41
CA PRO A 513 -11.73 5.39 9.05
C PRO A 513 -10.33 5.88 8.67
N LEU A 514 -9.53 6.34 9.65
CA LEU A 514 -8.16 6.79 9.38
C LEU A 514 -7.22 5.61 9.07
N MET A 515 -7.37 4.48 9.77
CA MET A 515 -6.62 3.24 9.49
C MET A 515 -7.00 2.66 8.13
N GLU A 516 -8.29 2.60 7.80
CA GLU A 516 -8.80 2.13 6.51
C GLU A 516 -8.24 2.98 5.36
N LYS A 517 -8.30 4.32 5.48
CA LYS A 517 -7.65 5.25 4.55
C LYS A 517 -6.14 5.03 4.45
N ALA A 518 -5.46 4.87 5.58
CA ALA A 518 -4.02 4.63 5.61
C ALA A 518 -3.65 3.32 4.91
N TYR A 519 -4.47 2.28 5.04
CA TYR A 519 -4.26 1.00 4.38
C TYR A 519 -4.39 1.12 2.85
N ALA A 520 -5.41 1.86 2.36
CA ALA A 520 -5.55 2.18 0.95
C ALA A 520 -4.35 2.99 0.41
N GLN A 521 -3.81 3.93 1.20
CA GLN A 521 -2.57 4.64 0.83
C GLN A 521 -1.34 3.74 0.84
N ALA A 522 -1.24 2.83 1.82
CA ALA A 522 -0.10 1.92 1.98
C ALA A 522 0.01 0.95 0.80
N ASN A 523 -1.08 0.65 0.10
CA ASN A 523 -1.04 -0.13 -1.14
C ASN A 523 -0.16 0.51 -2.22
N SER A 524 0.02 1.84 -2.22
CA SER A 524 0.94 2.53 -3.16
C SER A 524 2.42 2.20 -2.95
N LEU A 525 2.79 1.63 -1.80
CA LEU A 525 4.14 1.13 -1.52
C LEU A 525 4.36 -0.30 -2.06
N ALA A 526 3.37 -0.90 -2.76
CA ALA A 526 3.44 -2.19 -3.44
C ALA A 526 3.75 -3.43 -2.56
N PHE A 527 3.83 -3.29 -1.23
CA PHE A 527 4.09 -4.42 -0.33
C PHE A 527 2.82 -5.22 0.05
N LEU A 528 1.63 -4.73 -0.32
CA LEU A 528 0.36 -5.41 -0.10
C LEU A 528 0.01 -6.29 -1.33
N PRO A 529 -0.34 -7.58 -1.14
CA PRO A 529 -0.64 -8.48 -2.24
C PRO A 529 -2.04 -8.21 -2.78
N ARG A 530 -2.17 -7.27 -3.73
CA ARG A 530 -3.46 -6.86 -4.34
C ARG A 530 -3.56 -7.15 -5.83
N ALA A 531 -2.75 -8.12 -6.30
CA ALA A 531 -2.70 -8.55 -7.70
C ALA A 531 -2.56 -7.35 -8.66
N GLU A 532 -3.43 -7.23 -9.66
CA GLU A 532 -3.45 -6.15 -10.66
C GLU A 532 -3.67 -4.74 -10.08
N THR A 533 -4.06 -4.64 -8.80
CA THR A 533 -4.24 -3.36 -8.12
C THR A 533 -3.14 -3.03 -7.12
N THR A 534 -2.10 -3.88 -7.03
CA THR A 534 -0.87 -3.57 -6.25
C THR A 534 -0.30 -2.23 -6.71
N GLY A 535 0.11 -1.37 -5.77
CA GLY A 535 0.65 -0.04 -6.10
C GLY A 535 -0.41 1.04 -6.35
N GLN A 536 -1.71 0.72 -6.35
CA GLN A 536 -2.77 1.71 -6.56
C GLN A 536 -3.23 2.38 -5.25
N ASN A 537 -3.22 3.72 -5.22
CA ASN A 537 -3.71 4.52 -4.08
C ASN A 537 -5.24 4.74 -4.17
N SER A 538 -6.03 3.74 -3.80
CA SER A 538 -7.49 3.70 -4.05
C SER A 538 -8.22 2.79 -3.05
N PHE A 539 -9.45 3.15 -2.66
CA PHE A 539 -10.28 2.26 -1.84
C PHE A 539 -10.73 1.00 -2.62
N ALA A 540 -10.99 1.11 -3.92
CA ALA A 540 -11.28 -0.05 -4.76
C ALA A 540 -10.11 -1.06 -4.80
N ALA A 541 -8.86 -0.60 -4.71
CA ALA A 541 -7.68 -1.47 -4.73
C ALA A 541 -7.54 -2.32 -3.45
N ILE A 542 -8.30 -2.00 -2.40
CA ILE A 542 -8.37 -2.80 -1.18
C ILE A 542 -9.70 -3.55 -1.06
N GLU A 543 -10.51 -3.65 -2.11
CA GLU A 543 -11.73 -4.49 -2.11
C GLU A 543 -11.43 -5.93 -2.54
N GLY A 544 -11.83 -6.89 -1.71
CA GLY A 544 -11.55 -8.32 -1.88
C GLY A 544 -10.16 -8.74 -1.41
N GLY A 545 -10.08 -9.46 -0.29
CA GLY A 545 -8.81 -9.89 0.31
C GLY A 545 -8.96 -11.09 1.26
N GLN A 546 -7.92 -11.38 2.03
CA GLN A 546 -7.86 -12.51 2.97
C GLN A 546 -7.41 -12.06 4.37
N GLY A 547 -7.00 -12.97 5.25
CA GLY A 547 -6.54 -12.64 6.60
C GLY A 547 -5.16 -11.97 6.69
N ASP A 548 -4.53 -11.60 5.57
CA ASP A 548 -3.21 -10.95 5.53
C ASP A 548 -3.08 -9.65 6.34
N PRO A 549 -4.15 -8.82 6.54
CA PRO A 549 -4.03 -7.65 7.40
C PRO A 549 -3.65 -7.97 8.84
N LEU A 550 -3.91 -9.19 9.35
CA LEU A 550 -3.41 -9.58 10.67
C LEU A 550 -1.89 -9.42 10.78
N GLY A 551 -1.14 -9.79 9.73
CA GLY A 551 0.31 -9.63 9.65
C GLY A 551 0.72 -8.21 9.28
N ALA A 552 0.02 -7.58 8.32
CA ALA A 552 0.36 -6.24 7.87
C ALA A 552 0.15 -5.15 8.94
N LEU A 553 -0.81 -5.33 9.86
CA LEU A 553 -1.10 -4.36 10.91
C LEU A 553 -0.12 -4.47 12.10
N ILE A 554 0.28 -5.68 12.51
CA ILE A 554 1.05 -5.88 13.77
C ILE A 554 2.29 -6.76 13.66
N ALA A 555 2.78 -7.00 12.44
CA ALA A 555 3.90 -7.88 12.09
C ALA A 555 3.68 -9.36 12.43
N GLY A 556 4.08 -10.24 11.51
CA GLY A 556 4.04 -11.69 11.69
C GLY A 556 3.49 -12.41 10.48
N LYS A 557 3.53 -13.75 10.54
CA LYS A 557 2.94 -14.60 9.51
C LYS A 557 1.54 -15.02 9.94
N VAL A 558 0.66 -15.23 8.99
CA VAL A 558 -0.71 -15.67 9.21
C VAL A 558 -0.81 -17.15 8.89
N ILE A 559 -1.11 -17.98 9.89
CA ILE A 559 -1.33 -19.42 9.68
C ILE A 559 -2.78 -19.60 9.26
N SER A 560 -3.00 -20.14 8.05
CA SER A 560 -4.33 -20.47 7.55
C SER A 560 -4.63 -21.96 7.69
N TYR A 561 -5.62 -22.32 8.51
CA TYR A 561 -6.12 -23.68 8.66
C TYR A 561 -7.22 -23.96 7.62
N SER A 562 -6.78 -24.29 6.40
CA SER A 562 -7.62 -24.40 5.20
C SER A 562 -7.75 -25.84 4.71
N PHE A 563 -8.63 -26.08 3.74
CA PHE A 563 -8.76 -27.40 3.12
C PHE A 563 -7.52 -27.76 2.27
N PRO A 564 -7.27 -29.06 2.01
CA PRO A 564 -6.16 -29.47 1.17
C PRO A 564 -6.26 -28.90 -0.26
N GLY A 565 -5.19 -28.26 -0.73
CA GLY A 565 -5.14 -27.59 -2.03
C GLY A 565 -5.56 -26.12 -2.02
N ALA A 566 -5.86 -25.52 -0.86
CA ALA A 566 -6.07 -24.09 -0.73
C ALA A 566 -4.84 -23.30 -1.20
N ASN A 567 -5.05 -22.27 -2.01
CA ASN A 567 -3.98 -21.46 -2.60
C ASN A 567 -4.35 -19.98 -2.49
N PHE A 568 -3.55 -19.19 -1.79
CA PHE A 568 -3.79 -17.74 -1.60
C PHE A 568 -2.99 -16.87 -2.57
N GLY A 569 -2.51 -17.44 -3.68
CA GLY A 569 -1.69 -16.74 -4.65
C GLY A 569 -0.32 -16.37 -4.08
N ASN A 570 0.32 -15.35 -4.67
CA ASN A 570 1.60 -14.82 -4.17
C ASN A 570 1.38 -13.90 -2.96
N ASN A 571 0.86 -14.45 -1.87
CA ASN A 571 0.60 -13.72 -0.62
C ASN A 571 1.68 -14.06 0.41
N GLY A 572 2.68 -13.20 0.53
CA GLY A 572 3.83 -13.42 1.43
C GLY A 572 3.49 -13.48 2.93
N TYR A 573 2.28 -13.07 3.35
CA TYR A 573 1.87 -13.11 4.76
C TYR A 573 1.34 -14.47 5.17
N ILE A 574 0.71 -15.20 4.26
CA ILE A 574 -0.08 -16.38 4.59
C ILE A 574 0.75 -17.65 4.42
N VAL A 575 0.73 -18.49 5.45
CA VAL A 575 1.29 -19.84 5.46
C VAL A 575 0.14 -20.83 5.63
N THR A 576 -0.11 -21.63 4.60
CA THR A 576 -1.21 -22.61 4.61
C THR A 576 -0.84 -23.83 5.45
N ARG A 577 -1.75 -24.19 6.36
CA ARG A 577 -1.77 -25.45 7.09
C ARG A 577 -3.01 -26.22 6.70
N GLU A 578 -2.84 -27.18 5.80
CA GLU A 578 -3.95 -27.97 5.27
C GLU A 578 -4.56 -28.89 6.34
N VAL A 579 -5.89 -28.93 6.40
CA VAL A 579 -6.67 -29.77 7.30
C VAL A 579 -7.71 -30.57 6.50
N ASP A 580 -7.54 -31.88 6.44
CA ASP A 580 -8.54 -32.79 5.88
C ASP A 580 -9.75 -32.91 6.83
N ARG A 581 -10.76 -32.05 6.62
CA ARG A 581 -11.98 -32.03 7.43
C ARG A 581 -12.88 -33.26 7.26
N SER A 582 -12.54 -34.19 6.36
CA SER A 582 -13.22 -35.50 6.30
C SER A 582 -12.71 -36.48 7.36
N SER A 583 -11.54 -36.22 7.95
CA SER A 583 -10.94 -37.01 9.01
C SER A 583 -11.36 -36.51 10.39
N ALA A 584 -12.09 -37.33 11.15
CA ALA A 584 -12.50 -37.01 12.52
C ALA A 584 -11.30 -36.65 13.42
N ALA A 585 -10.17 -37.33 13.25
CA ALA A 585 -8.95 -37.02 14.01
C ALA A 585 -8.37 -35.64 13.66
N ALA A 586 -8.44 -35.24 12.39
CA ALA A 586 -7.97 -33.93 11.95
C ALA A 586 -8.90 -32.81 12.43
N THR A 587 -10.22 -33.03 12.40
CA THR A 587 -11.19 -32.07 12.95
C THR A 587 -11.07 -31.94 14.46
N ASP A 588 -10.88 -33.05 15.18
CA ASP A 588 -10.66 -33.03 16.63
C ASP A 588 -9.37 -32.25 16.98
N GLN A 589 -8.30 -32.46 16.22
CA GLN A 589 -7.05 -31.72 16.40
C GLN A 589 -7.22 -30.23 16.08
N LEU A 590 -7.96 -29.87 15.04
CA LEU A 590 -8.23 -28.47 14.72
C LEU A 590 -9.01 -27.78 15.85
N VAL A 591 -10.01 -28.44 16.43
CA VAL A 591 -10.73 -27.91 17.61
C VAL A 591 -9.78 -27.66 18.77
N LEU A 592 -8.84 -28.58 19.04
CA LEU A 592 -7.84 -28.42 20.10
C LEU A 592 -6.86 -27.28 19.80
N ASP A 593 -6.39 -27.16 18.57
CA ASP A 593 -5.49 -26.07 18.14
C ASP A 593 -6.19 -24.72 18.31
N LEU A 594 -7.42 -24.58 17.79
CA LEU A 594 -8.21 -23.35 17.92
C LEU A 594 -8.49 -23.00 19.37
N LYS A 595 -8.84 -23.98 20.21
CA LYS A 595 -9.00 -23.80 21.66
C LYS A 595 -7.74 -23.22 22.29
N GLY A 596 -6.57 -23.78 21.97
CA GLY A 596 -5.29 -23.29 22.47
C GLY A 596 -5.02 -21.84 22.06
N LEU A 597 -5.38 -21.46 20.83
CA LEU A 597 -5.20 -20.11 20.31
C LEU A 597 -6.12 -19.09 20.99
N ILE A 598 -7.43 -19.37 21.05
CA ILE A 598 -8.40 -18.43 21.66
C ILE A 598 -8.16 -18.25 23.17
N ASN A 599 -7.84 -19.33 23.89
CA ASN A 599 -7.59 -19.27 25.34
C ASN A 599 -6.23 -18.61 25.64
N ALA A 600 -5.34 -18.48 24.65
CA ALA A 600 -4.14 -17.65 24.72
C ALA A 600 -4.41 -16.17 24.37
N GLY A 601 -5.68 -15.78 24.20
CA GLY A 601 -6.08 -14.43 23.83
C GLY A 601 -5.82 -14.07 22.37
N LYS A 602 -5.57 -15.06 21.49
CA LYS A 602 -5.43 -14.78 20.06
C LYS A 602 -6.79 -14.65 19.41
N THR A 603 -6.93 -13.63 18.56
CA THR A 603 -8.03 -13.51 17.61
C THR A 603 -7.86 -14.55 16.50
N VAL A 604 -8.98 -15.17 16.10
CA VAL A 604 -9.03 -15.96 14.87
C VAL A 604 -9.90 -15.24 13.85
N TRP A 605 -9.30 -14.85 12.74
CA TRP A 605 -10.00 -14.35 11.56
C TRP A 605 -10.65 -15.53 10.83
N LEU A 606 -11.86 -15.32 10.31
CA LEU A 606 -12.70 -16.36 9.73
C LEU A 606 -13.14 -15.97 8.33
N GLY A 607 -12.67 -16.69 7.32
CA GLY A 607 -13.24 -16.63 5.97
C GLY A 607 -14.47 -17.52 5.90
N VAL A 608 -15.58 -17.00 5.39
CA VAL A 608 -16.83 -17.75 5.23
C VAL A 608 -17.21 -17.79 3.76
N ASN A 609 -17.13 -18.95 3.11
CA ASN A 609 -17.51 -19.10 1.70
C ASN A 609 -19.03 -19.23 1.54
N ASP A 610 -19.67 -20.05 2.38
CA ASP A 610 -21.11 -20.32 2.33
C ASP A 610 -21.84 -19.75 3.55
N ALA A 611 -22.98 -19.11 3.31
CA ALA A 611 -23.77 -18.51 4.38
C ALA A 611 -24.39 -19.57 5.31
N LEU A 612 -24.31 -19.33 6.62
CA LEU A 612 -25.07 -20.05 7.64
C LEU A 612 -26.22 -19.18 8.13
N LYS A 613 -27.45 -19.68 8.08
CA LYS A 613 -28.65 -18.94 8.53
C LYS A 613 -29.28 -19.54 9.78
N ASP A 614 -29.86 -18.69 10.62
CA ASP A 614 -30.70 -19.10 11.72
C ASP A 614 -32.12 -19.51 11.25
N ALA A 615 -32.96 -19.94 12.18
CA ALA A 615 -34.33 -20.33 11.89
C ALA A 615 -35.24 -19.16 11.44
N ALA A 616 -34.86 -17.92 11.72
CA ALA A 616 -35.55 -16.71 11.27
C ALA A 616 -35.07 -16.24 9.88
N GLY A 617 -34.01 -16.87 9.34
CA GLY A 617 -33.43 -16.55 8.04
C GLY A 617 -32.32 -15.49 8.10
N ASN A 618 -31.92 -15.04 9.29
CA ASN A 618 -30.81 -14.12 9.48
C ASN A 618 -29.49 -14.87 9.27
N SER A 619 -28.51 -14.21 8.65
CA SER A 619 -27.17 -14.76 8.47
C SER A 619 -26.42 -14.75 9.80
N VAL A 620 -26.17 -15.94 10.35
CA VAL A 620 -25.25 -16.16 11.48
C VAL A 620 -23.81 -16.04 10.99
N LEU A 621 -23.54 -16.59 9.80
CA LEU A 621 -22.31 -16.36 9.05
C LEU A 621 -22.72 -15.91 7.64
N VAL A 622 -22.21 -14.76 7.20
CA VAL A 622 -22.43 -14.26 5.83
C VAL A 622 -21.46 -14.94 4.87
N GLY A 623 -21.96 -15.47 3.75
CA GLY A 623 -21.12 -16.13 2.74
C GLY A 623 -20.40 -15.14 1.84
N GLY A 624 -19.20 -15.51 1.39
CA GLY A 624 -18.24 -14.61 0.76
C GLY A 624 -17.91 -13.43 1.66
N HIS A 625 -17.71 -13.62 2.98
CA HIS A 625 -17.51 -12.50 3.90
C HIS A 625 -16.59 -12.85 5.06
N ALA A 626 -15.75 -11.91 5.46
CA ALA A 626 -14.84 -12.09 6.58
C ALA A 626 -15.57 -11.87 7.91
N HIS A 627 -15.23 -12.69 8.89
CA HIS A 627 -15.64 -12.54 10.28
C HIS A 627 -14.41 -12.66 11.15
N PHE A 628 -14.56 -12.43 12.45
CA PHE A 628 -13.54 -12.79 13.43
C PHE A 628 -14.19 -13.36 14.67
N MET A 629 -13.45 -14.18 15.41
CA MET A 629 -13.92 -14.75 16.66
C MET A 629 -12.95 -14.52 17.81
N ILE A 630 -13.54 -14.32 18.99
CA ILE A 630 -12.83 -14.07 20.25
C ILE A 630 -13.38 -14.96 21.36
N ASP A 631 -12.55 -15.14 22.40
CA ASP A 631 -12.92 -15.85 23.61
C ASP A 631 -13.84 -14.99 24.52
N PRO A 632 -15.12 -15.37 24.74
CA PRO A 632 -16.01 -14.67 25.67
C PRO A 632 -15.62 -14.81 27.14
N ASN A 633 -14.79 -15.79 27.49
CA ASN A 633 -14.39 -16.07 28.85
C ASN A 633 -12.88 -16.41 28.96
N PRO A 634 -11.99 -15.42 28.78
CA PRO A 634 -10.54 -15.63 28.85
C PRO A 634 -10.01 -16.18 30.19
N ALA A 635 -10.83 -16.15 31.24
CA ALA A 635 -10.49 -16.70 32.55
C ALA A 635 -10.66 -18.24 32.62
N ASP A 636 -11.41 -18.84 31.69
CA ASP A 636 -11.60 -20.29 31.63
C ASP A 636 -10.67 -20.92 30.59
N PRO A 637 -9.57 -21.58 31.00
CA PRO A 637 -8.64 -22.22 30.06
C PRO A 637 -9.25 -23.44 29.35
N ASN A 638 -10.47 -23.84 29.72
CA ASN A 638 -11.22 -24.90 29.07
C ASN A 638 -12.35 -24.41 28.17
N ASN A 639 -12.52 -23.10 28.02
CA ASN A 639 -13.58 -22.57 27.18
C ASN A 639 -13.45 -23.11 25.74
N THR A 640 -14.60 -23.41 25.15
CA THR A 640 -14.76 -23.88 23.77
C THR A 640 -15.81 -23.10 23.00
N ASP A 641 -16.48 -22.17 23.66
CA ASP A 641 -17.47 -21.28 23.04
C ASP A 641 -16.77 -19.99 22.62
N VAL A 642 -17.20 -19.42 21.50
CA VAL A 642 -16.66 -18.18 20.94
C VAL A 642 -17.79 -17.21 20.62
N LEU A 643 -17.43 -15.93 20.58
CA LEU A 643 -18.25 -14.90 19.96
C LEU A 643 -17.71 -14.65 18.55
N VAL A 644 -18.54 -14.92 17.54
CA VAL A 644 -18.24 -14.64 16.14
C VAL A 644 -18.85 -13.30 15.77
N TYR A 645 -18.01 -12.34 15.38
CA TYR A 645 -18.39 -11.00 15.00
C TYR A 645 -18.42 -10.87 13.48
N ASN A 646 -19.48 -10.24 12.98
CA ASN A 646 -19.55 -9.74 11.61
C ASN A 646 -19.02 -8.28 11.60
N PRO A 647 -18.09 -7.92 10.69
CA PRO A 647 -17.51 -6.58 10.62
C PRO A 647 -18.51 -5.48 10.23
N TRP A 648 -19.72 -5.81 9.75
CA TRP A 648 -20.86 -4.88 9.63
C TRP A 648 -21.35 -4.31 10.98
N GLY A 649 -20.77 -4.74 12.10
CA GLY A 649 -21.00 -4.19 13.42
C GLY A 649 -21.84 -5.12 14.30
N ILE A 650 -22.33 -4.59 15.43
CA ILE A 650 -23.24 -5.31 16.33
C ILE A 650 -24.64 -5.24 15.77
N SER A 651 -25.29 -6.40 15.60
CA SER A 651 -26.63 -6.50 15.02
C SER A 651 -27.69 -5.88 15.94
N GLY A 652 -28.47 -4.95 15.40
CA GLY A 652 -29.72 -4.47 15.96
C GLY A 652 -30.92 -5.33 15.54
N SER A 653 -32.12 -4.97 16.00
CA SER A 653 -33.35 -5.74 15.75
C SER A 653 -33.83 -5.74 14.30
N SER A 654 -33.33 -4.83 13.46
CA SER A 654 -33.70 -4.68 12.04
C SER A 654 -32.72 -5.35 11.08
N ASP A 655 -31.59 -5.83 11.60
CA ASP A 655 -30.52 -6.36 10.76
C ASP A 655 -30.84 -7.81 10.38
N ASN A 656 -30.41 -8.19 9.18
CA ASN A 656 -30.59 -9.53 8.63
C ASN A 656 -29.39 -10.44 8.90
N PHE A 657 -28.51 -10.05 9.82
CA PHE A 657 -27.35 -10.80 10.28
C PHE A 657 -27.29 -10.80 11.81
N VAL A 658 -26.53 -11.73 12.40
CA VAL A 658 -26.35 -11.85 13.84
C VAL A 658 -24.90 -11.56 14.22
N SER A 659 -24.67 -10.57 15.08
CA SER A 659 -23.32 -10.20 15.52
C SER A 659 -23.33 -9.54 16.92
N PRO A 660 -22.57 -10.07 17.89
CA PRO A 660 -21.87 -11.35 17.82
C PRO A 660 -22.83 -12.55 17.87
N ALA A 661 -22.49 -13.62 17.17
CA ALA A 661 -23.13 -14.93 17.33
C ALA A 661 -22.35 -15.82 18.30
N THR A 662 -23.03 -16.51 19.22
CA THR A 662 -22.40 -17.49 20.09
C THR A 662 -22.38 -18.87 19.42
N MET A 663 -21.19 -19.44 19.27
CA MET A 663 -20.98 -20.76 18.66
C MET A 663 -19.88 -21.52 19.42
N SER A 664 -19.91 -22.85 19.40
CA SER A 664 -18.78 -23.66 19.86
C SER A 664 -17.77 -23.90 18.74
N LEU A 665 -16.50 -24.08 19.11
CA LEU A 665 -15.43 -24.43 18.16
C LEU A 665 -15.76 -25.70 17.37
N ALA A 666 -16.38 -26.70 18.01
CA ALA A 666 -16.80 -27.93 17.35
C ALA A 666 -17.88 -27.69 16.29
N GLN A 667 -18.83 -26.78 16.55
CA GLN A 667 -19.82 -26.36 15.54
C GLN A 667 -19.14 -25.69 14.35
N LEU A 668 -18.23 -24.75 14.59
CA LEU A 668 -17.52 -24.02 13.54
C LEU A 668 -16.66 -24.95 12.67
N VAL A 669 -15.85 -25.81 13.29
CA VAL A 669 -15.00 -26.77 12.55
C VAL A 669 -15.83 -27.75 11.71
N GLY A 670 -17.04 -28.06 12.15
CA GLY A 670 -17.98 -28.90 11.40
C GLY A 670 -18.61 -28.24 10.17
N ILE A 671 -18.42 -26.93 9.96
CA ILE A 671 -18.95 -26.21 8.80
C ILE A 671 -17.92 -26.27 7.66
N ALA A 672 -18.40 -26.69 6.48
CA ALA A 672 -17.60 -26.70 5.26
C ALA A 672 -17.41 -25.26 4.72
N GLY A 673 -16.30 -25.01 4.03
CA GLY A 673 -16.04 -23.70 3.41
C GLY A 673 -15.71 -22.57 4.40
N LEU A 674 -15.25 -22.90 5.60
CA LEU A 674 -14.66 -21.91 6.51
C LEU A 674 -13.14 -21.96 6.44
N ASP A 675 -12.46 -20.82 6.54
CA ASP A 675 -11.02 -20.74 6.73
C ASP A 675 -10.69 -20.05 8.04
N PHE A 676 -9.86 -20.68 8.87
CA PHE A 676 -9.44 -20.10 10.14
C PHE A 676 -8.03 -19.55 9.99
N MET A 677 -7.87 -18.24 10.10
CA MET A 677 -6.58 -17.57 9.98
C MET A 677 -6.20 -16.93 11.31
N VAL A 678 -4.98 -17.18 11.76
CA VAL A 678 -4.48 -16.67 13.03
C VAL A 678 -3.09 -16.08 12.84
N LEU A 679 -2.84 -14.97 13.53
CA LEU A 679 -1.50 -14.41 13.55
C LEU A 679 -0.56 -15.31 14.36
N ASP A 680 0.52 -15.70 13.72
CA ASP A 680 1.70 -16.26 14.34
C ASP A 680 2.75 -15.16 14.45
N THR A 681 2.76 -14.50 15.60
CA THR A 681 3.82 -13.59 15.97
C THR A 681 5.05 -14.43 16.36
N PRO A 682 6.27 -14.08 15.91
CA PRO A 682 7.48 -14.57 16.55
C PRO A 682 7.34 -14.38 18.06
N ALA A 683 7.73 -15.38 18.86
CA ALA A 683 7.79 -15.20 20.30
C ALA A 683 8.73 -14.01 20.58
N GLY A 684 8.16 -12.88 20.98
CA GLY A 684 8.89 -11.66 21.29
C GLY A 684 9.87 -11.83 22.44
#